data_AF-A0A1M5E9D5-F1
#
_entry.id   AF-A0A1M5E9D5-F1
#
_cell.length_a   1.000
_cell.length_b   1.000
_cell.length_c   1.000
_cell.angle_alpha   90.00
_cell.angle_beta   90.00
_cell.angle_gamma   90.00
#
_symmetry.space_group_name_H-M   'P 1'
#
loop_
_entity.id
_entity.type
_entity.pdbx_description
1 polymer ?
#
loop_
_entity_poly.entity_id
_entity_poly.type
_entity_poly.pdbx_seq_one_letter_code
_entity_poly.pdbx_strand_id
1 'polypeptide(L)'
;MTTRRYGLPALILSILLALTGASQAAVSVTDDWGQTIRLEQPASRVIPLYGAFTEMLYAIGAGGRVIARTQADAHPDAVRPLPAVGTHMRPNVEMILGLRPDLVIQSASRRTATPEMERLQEVGIPVAIFAPKDFQGVFRTMERLGILTGREREAREAVRGLSRRLEAVRRTTSKAVHRPRVVFEIRSRPLTVAGTGSMAHQILEAAGARNAVTHPGAVVLFSQEALLALNPDVYIVQEGPMNRNPEPPSQRPHFQRLRAVQAGRVLVVDEHLFSRPGPRCVDAVEMLARQLHPDLFAPTASADTGGNGPRAYVGEVAGQPSPRETSEILRPSWLQWPTIQKRLIKPLVRLTIFIAIGLFVGNVIEALGWTRALGHLTGPLLRWGRLGNQSAVAFMAAFFSGVTANTLLMNAHKDGTLTTRELALSCLVNTLPSYFLHLPTTFFILLPLVREAGILYLAVTLSAAITRTVAVLGVGRRLLPEPPAHGKEASGEPGSSPSLKEALGKTWRKFRRRLLRVLRWTLPIYTLFFLLNQIGLFEWLETHLARWVPTHVVPVEAVTVVAFQIMAEFSAGAAAAGALLDAGTLSVKATVLALLAGNIISTPIRALRHQLPYYMGIYTPRLGLALLCLGQTVRAASVALFAVLFYLFFPG
;
A
#
# COMPACT_ATOMS: atom_id res chain seq x y z
N MET A 1 -57.99 -5.03 -67.42
CA MET A 1 -56.98 -6.04 -67.02
C MET A 1 -55.86 -5.34 -66.27
N THR A 2 -55.85 -5.53 -64.96
CA THR A 2 -54.97 -4.92 -63.97
C THR A 2 -53.84 -5.88 -63.59
N THR A 3 -52.59 -5.53 -63.87
CA THR A 3 -51.41 -6.15 -63.25
C THR A 3 -50.54 -5.06 -62.64
N ARG A 4 -50.77 -4.82 -61.34
CA ARG A 4 -50.02 -3.87 -60.51
C ARG A 4 -48.89 -4.61 -59.77
N ARG A 5 -47.69 -4.05 -59.91
CA ARG A 5 -46.82 -3.56 -58.81
C ARG A 5 -46.50 -4.55 -57.67
N TYR A 6 -45.38 -5.27 -57.82
CA TYR A 6 -44.65 -5.87 -56.67
C TYR A 6 -43.13 -5.54 -56.64
N GLY A 7 -42.62 -4.64 -57.49
CA GLY A 7 -41.18 -4.34 -57.56
C GLY A 7 -40.64 -3.33 -56.53
N LEU A 8 -41.48 -2.40 -56.04
CA LEU A 8 -41.02 -1.34 -55.14
C LEU A 8 -40.78 -1.76 -53.67
N PRO A 9 -41.60 -2.63 -53.04
CA PRO A 9 -41.38 -3.01 -51.65
C PRO A 9 -40.16 -3.94 -51.48
N ALA A 10 -39.81 -4.72 -52.50
CA ALA A 10 -38.62 -5.57 -52.48
C ALA A 10 -37.32 -4.73 -52.49
N LEU A 11 -37.25 -3.68 -53.30
CA LEU A 11 -36.07 -2.81 -53.38
C LEU A 11 -35.88 -1.98 -52.10
N ILE A 12 -36.98 -1.50 -51.50
CA ILE A 12 -36.95 -0.77 -50.22
C ILE A 12 -36.53 -1.70 -49.07
N LEU A 13 -36.97 -2.97 -49.08
CA LEU A 13 -36.54 -3.96 -48.10
C LEU A 13 -35.05 -4.31 -48.26
N SER A 14 -34.53 -4.41 -49.48
CA SER A 14 -33.09 -4.63 -49.75
C SER A 14 -32.22 -3.45 -49.30
N ILE A 15 -32.70 -2.21 -49.49
CA ILE A 15 -32.00 -1.00 -49.04
C ILE A 15 -32.07 -0.85 -47.51
N LEU A 16 -33.20 -1.21 -46.89
CA LEU A 16 -33.32 -1.24 -45.42
C LEU A 16 -32.46 -2.34 -44.77
N LEU A 17 -32.32 -3.51 -45.38
CA LEU A 17 -31.38 -4.55 -44.93
C LEU A 17 -29.91 -4.16 -45.12
N ALA A 18 -29.59 -3.37 -46.15
CA ALA A 18 -28.24 -2.83 -46.34
C ALA A 18 -27.89 -1.66 -45.39
N LEU A 19 -28.91 -1.02 -44.80
CA LEU A 19 -28.76 0.08 -43.84
C LEU A 19 -28.80 -0.36 -42.37
N THR A 20 -29.22 -1.59 -42.08
CA THR A 20 -29.17 -2.18 -40.74
C THR A 20 -27.85 -2.93 -40.51
N GLY A 21 -26.83 -2.19 -40.09
CA GLY A 21 -25.69 -2.73 -39.36
C GLY A 21 -24.57 -3.28 -40.22
N ALA A 22 -23.60 -2.41 -40.55
CA ALA A 22 -22.21 -2.87 -40.62
C ALA A 22 -21.86 -3.40 -39.21
N SER A 23 -22.13 -4.69 -38.97
CA SER A 23 -21.62 -5.41 -37.81
C SER A 23 -20.10 -5.27 -37.86
N GLN A 24 -19.53 -4.43 -36.97
CA GLN A 24 -18.09 -4.30 -36.88
C GLN A 24 -17.56 -5.67 -36.48
N ALA A 25 -16.77 -6.27 -37.38
CA ALA A 25 -16.28 -7.64 -37.26
C ALA A 25 -15.63 -7.88 -35.89
N ALA A 26 -15.76 -9.11 -35.39
CA ALA A 26 -15.08 -9.55 -34.19
C ALA A 26 -13.58 -9.23 -34.27
N VAL A 27 -13.06 -8.61 -33.21
CA VAL A 27 -11.64 -8.25 -33.11
C VAL A 27 -10.95 -9.16 -32.12
N SER A 28 -9.68 -9.48 -32.40
CA SER A 28 -8.89 -10.28 -31.48
C SER A 28 -7.43 -9.89 -31.46
N VAL A 29 -6.83 -10.01 -30.28
CA VAL A 29 -5.43 -9.68 -30.02
C VAL A 29 -4.88 -10.64 -28.98
N THR A 30 -3.61 -11.01 -29.10
CA THR A 30 -2.86 -11.68 -28.04
C THR A 30 -2.19 -10.65 -27.14
N ASP A 31 -2.44 -10.75 -25.84
CA ASP A 31 -1.85 -9.88 -24.82
C ASP A 31 -0.44 -10.34 -24.41
N ASP A 32 0.22 -9.62 -23.48
CA ASP A 32 1.61 -9.91 -23.10
C ASP A 32 1.75 -11.11 -22.13
N TRP A 33 0.63 -11.76 -21.76
CA TRP A 33 0.62 -13.05 -21.07
C TRP A 33 0.25 -14.21 -21.99
N GLY A 34 0.09 -13.95 -23.29
CA GLY A 34 -0.26 -14.97 -24.27
C GLY A 34 -1.76 -15.29 -24.31
N GLN A 35 -2.60 -14.55 -23.58
CA GLN A 35 -4.05 -14.74 -23.64
C GLN A 35 -4.60 -14.07 -24.90
N THR A 36 -5.45 -14.80 -25.63
CA THR A 36 -6.17 -14.23 -26.77
C THR A 36 -7.43 -13.53 -26.27
N ILE A 37 -7.44 -12.20 -26.37
CA ILE A 37 -8.58 -11.36 -26.06
C ILE A 37 -9.45 -11.28 -27.31
N ARG A 38 -10.67 -11.79 -27.24
CA ARG A 38 -11.65 -11.75 -28.33
C ARG A 38 -12.83 -10.89 -27.90
N LEU A 39 -13.19 -9.94 -28.76
CA LEU A 39 -14.38 -9.10 -28.59
C LEU A 39 -15.30 -9.33 -29.80
N GLU A 40 -16.60 -9.48 -29.56
CA GLU A 40 -17.59 -9.65 -30.64
C GLU A 40 -17.65 -8.42 -31.56
N GLN A 41 -17.33 -7.26 -31.01
CA GLN A 41 -17.19 -5.98 -31.70
C GLN A 41 -16.09 -5.15 -31.02
N PRO A 42 -15.51 -4.14 -31.69
CA PRO A 42 -14.56 -3.23 -31.08
C PRO A 42 -15.07 -2.59 -29.78
N ALA A 43 -14.26 -2.62 -28.72
CA ALA A 43 -14.61 -2.13 -27.39
C ALA A 43 -14.98 -0.65 -27.43
N SER A 44 -16.15 -0.28 -26.92
CA SER A 44 -16.72 1.07 -26.87
C SER A 44 -16.68 1.70 -25.46
N ARG A 45 -16.48 0.88 -24.42
CA ARG A 45 -16.55 1.21 -23.00
C ARG A 45 -15.32 0.66 -22.28
N VAL A 46 -14.21 1.36 -22.44
CA VAL A 46 -12.88 0.93 -21.99
C VAL A 46 -12.53 1.52 -20.63
N ILE A 47 -12.00 0.70 -19.73
CA ILE A 47 -11.41 1.13 -18.45
C ILE A 47 -9.91 0.82 -18.45
N PRO A 48 -9.04 1.82 -18.72
CA PRO A 48 -7.61 1.69 -18.52
C PRO A 48 -7.25 1.83 -17.03
N LEU A 49 -6.64 0.80 -16.46
CA LEU A 49 -6.19 0.78 -15.06
C LEU A 49 -4.77 1.32 -14.88
N TYR A 50 -4.21 1.97 -15.90
CA TYR A 50 -2.91 2.62 -15.81
C TYR A 50 -2.83 3.80 -16.78
N GLY A 51 -2.35 4.96 -16.31
CA GLY A 51 -2.33 6.21 -17.08
C GLY A 51 -1.66 6.13 -18.45
N ALA A 52 -0.63 5.29 -18.62
CA ALA A 52 0.00 5.11 -19.93
C ALA A 52 -0.99 4.56 -20.97
N PHE A 53 -1.91 3.65 -20.59
CA PHE A 53 -2.92 3.14 -21.52
C PHE A 53 -4.01 4.17 -21.81
N THR A 54 -4.37 5.00 -20.82
CA THR A 54 -5.22 6.16 -21.06
C THR A 54 -4.61 7.04 -22.15
N GLU A 55 -3.34 7.40 -22.00
CA GLU A 55 -2.63 8.24 -22.98
C GLU A 55 -2.54 7.56 -24.36
N MET A 56 -2.26 6.27 -24.43
CA MET A 56 -2.25 5.51 -25.68
C MET A 56 -3.62 5.55 -26.38
N LEU A 57 -4.72 5.31 -25.64
CA LEU A 57 -6.07 5.36 -26.19
C LEU A 57 -6.40 6.75 -26.76
N TYR A 58 -6.00 7.82 -26.08
CA TYR A 58 -6.16 9.17 -26.62
C TYR A 58 -5.28 9.42 -27.86
N ALA A 59 -4.03 8.97 -27.85
CA ALA A 59 -3.10 9.14 -28.96
C ALA A 59 -3.57 8.42 -30.25
N ILE A 60 -4.30 7.32 -30.13
CA ILE A 60 -4.87 6.57 -31.28
C ILE A 60 -6.31 7.00 -31.63
N GLY A 61 -6.83 8.09 -31.04
CA GLY A 61 -8.20 8.56 -31.32
C GLY A 61 -9.32 7.72 -30.68
N ALA A 62 -8.99 6.85 -29.72
CA ALA A 62 -9.95 6.06 -28.93
C ALA A 62 -10.32 6.70 -27.58
N GLY A 63 -9.88 7.94 -27.29
CA GLY A 63 -10.09 8.60 -26.01
C GLY A 63 -11.56 8.72 -25.59
N GLY A 64 -12.48 8.92 -26.55
CA GLY A 64 -13.93 8.97 -26.30
C GLY A 64 -14.55 7.63 -25.84
N ARG A 65 -13.79 6.53 -25.89
CA ARG A 65 -14.21 5.21 -25.41
C ARG A 65 -13.81 4.96 -23.95
N VAL A 66 -13.01 5.86 -23.36
CA VAL A 66 -12.58 5.75 -21.96
C VAL A 66 -13.70 6.22 -21.03
N ILE A 67 -14.21 5.33 -20.19
CA ILE A 67 -15.36 5.62 -19.31
C ILE A 67 -15.00 5.80 -17.83
N ALA A 68 -13.77 5.42 -17.45
CA ALA A 68 -13.25 5.59 -16.09
C ALA A 68 -11.72 5.69 -16.10
N ARG A 69 -11.16 6.08 -14.96
CA ARG A 69 -9.72 6.24 -14.76
C ARG A 69 -9.27 5.74 -13.40
N THR A 70 -7.96 5.65 -13.17
CA THR A 70 -7.45 5.47 -11.81
C THR A 70 -7.45 6.80 -11.03
N GLN A 71 -7.37 6.71 -9.71
CA GLN A 71 -7.26 7.88 -8.82
C GLN A 71 -6.04 8.76 -9.09
N ALA A 72 -4.94 8.16 -9.55
CA ALA A 72 -3.66 8.85 -9.75
C ALA A 72 -3.53 9.48 -11.14
N ASP A 73 -4.43 9.15 -12.06
CA ASP A 73 -4.35 9.61 -13.45
C ASP A 73 -5.34 10.77 -13.66
N ALA A 74 -4.85 11.86 -14.25
CA ALA A 74 -5.63 13.05 -14.54
C ALA A 74 -5.29 13.67 -15.91
N HIS A 75 -4.49 12.96 -16.71
CA HIS A 75 -4.03 13.37 -18.03
C HIS A 75 -4.49 12.35 -19.09
N PRO A 76 -4.96 12.79 -20.28
CA PRO A 76 -5.22 14.20 -20.63
C PRO A 76 -6.37 14.80 -19.80
N ASP A 77 -6.51 16.12 -19.77
CA ASP A 77 -7.49 16.79 -18.88
C ASP A 77 -8.94 16.32 -19.12
N ALA A 78 -9.22 15.82 -20.32
CA ALA A 78 -10.50 15.20 -20.70
C ALA A 78 -10.91 14.01 -19.78
N VAL A 79 -9.97 13.31 -19.11
CA VAL A 79 -10.31 12.21 -18.20
C VAL A 79 -10.59 12.64 -16.76
N ARG A 80 -10.28 13.89 -16.38
CA ARG A 80 -10.53 14.39 -15.02
C ARG A 80 -11.97 14.20 -14.53
N PRO A 81 -13.02 14.49 -15.32
CA PRO A 81 -14.41 14.34 -14.87
C PRO A 81 -14.85 12.87 -14.79
N LEU A 82 -14.11 11.92 -15.37
CA LEU A 82 -14.46 10.51 -15.33
C LEU A 82 -14.33 9.92 -13.92
N PRO A 83 -15.17 8.93 -13.56
CA PRO A 83 -15.11 8.26 -12.27
C PRO A 83 -13.76 7.58 -12.03
N ALA A 84 -13.29 7.62 -10.78
CA ALA A 84 -11.99 7.08 -10.38
C ALA A 84 -12.11 5.69 -9.74
N VAL A 85 -11.80 4.62 -10.47
CA VAL A 85 -12.01 3.19 -10.09
C VAL A 85 -10.96 2.57 -9.19
N GLY A 86 -10.47 3.34 -8.21
CA GLY A 86 -9.41 2.90 -7.30
C GLY A 86 -8.02 3.20 -7.86
N THR A 87 -7.03 2.37 -7.51
CA THR A 87 -5.64 2.56 -7.95
C THR A 87 -5.25 1.46 -8.93
N HIS A 88 -4.24 1.68 -9.76
CA HIS A 88 -3.73 0.64 -10.68
C HIS A 88 -3.37 -0.68 -9.96
N MET A 89 -2.89 -0.61 -8.71
CA MET A 89 -2.54 -1.78 -7.88
C MET A 89 -3.71 -2.40 -7.12
N ARG A 90 -4.79 -1.64 -6.92
CA ARG A 90 -5.98 -2.03 -6.16
C ARG A 90 -7.20 -1.39 -6.81
N PRO A 91 -7.63 -1.91 -7.97
CA PRO A 91 -8.85 -1.46 -8.62
C PRO A 91 -10.07 -1.85 -7.78
N ASN A 92 -11.11 -1.03 -7.79
CA ASN A 92 -12.37 -1.34 -7.13
C ASN A 92 -13.26 -2.13 -8.09
N VAL A 93 -13.33 -3.45 -7.90
CA VAL A 93 -14.04 -4.38 -8.80
C VAL A 93 -15.53 -4.04 -8.87
N GLU A 94 -16.18 -3.79 -7.73
CA GLU A 94 -17.61 -3.49 -7.65
C GLU A 94 -17.97 -2.23 -8.44
N MET A 95 -17.13 -1.20 -8.38
CA MET A 95 -17.34 0.02 -9.15
C MET A 95 -17.06 -0.17 -10.63
N ILE A 96 -16.06 -0.98 -11.00
CA ILE A 96 -15.81 -1.36 -12.39
C ILE A 96 -17.04 -2.10 -12.96
N LEU A 97 -17.56 -3.09 -12.24
CA LEU A 97 -18.77 -3.83 -12.63
C LEU A 97 -19.98 -2.91 -12.80
N GLY A 98 -20.19 -1.98 -11.87
CA GLY A 98 -21.28 -1.01 -11.94
C GLY A 98 -21.24 -0.12 -13.18
N LEU A 99 -20.06 0.10 -13.76
CA LEU A 99 -19.86 0.90 -14.98
C LEU A 99 -20.04 0.09 -16.27
N ARG A 100 -20.20 -1.24 -16.19
CA ARG A 100 -20.42 -2.13 -17.34
C ARG A 100 -19.44 -1.87 -18.51
N PRO A 101 -18.13 -2.03 -18.30
CA PRO A 101 -17.16 -1.94 -19.38
C PRO A 101 -17.27 -3.15 -20.31
N ASP A 102 -16.86 -2.97 -21.57
CA ASP A 102 -16.67 -4.07 -22.53
C ASP A 102 -15.18 -4.44 -22.69
N LEU A 103 -14.27 -3.65 -22.12
CA LEU A 103 -12.85 -3.98 -22.02
C LEU A 103 -12.20 -3.29 -20.81
N VAL A 104 -11.41 -4.04 -20.05
CA VAL A 104 -10.52 -3.51 -19.01
C VAL A 104 -9.07 -3.73 -19.45
N ILE A 105 -8.22 -2.71 -19.32
CA ILE A 105 -6.81 -2.80 -19.71
C ILE A 105 -5.95 -2.64 -18.46
N GLN A 106 -5.05 -3.60 -18.21
CA GLN A 106 -4.20 -3.62 -17.03
C GLN A 106 -2.71 -3.73 -17.37
N SER A 107 -1.86 -3.18 -16.51
CA SER A 107 -0.41 -3.27 -16.67
C SER A 107 0.13 -4.51 -15.98
N ALA A 108 0.94 -5.30 -16.69
CA ALA A 108 1.58 -6.51 -16.18
C ALA A 108 2.84 -6.23 -15.34
N SER A 109 2.82 -5.21 -14.49
CA SER A 109 3.90 -4.95 -13.52
C SER A 109 4.04 -6.03 -12.43
N ARG A 110 3.20 -7.07 -12.45
CA ARG A 110 3.32 -8.32 -11.68
C ARG A 110 3.06 -9.53 -12.58
N ARG A 111 3.57 -10.70 -12.20
CA ARG A 111 3.52 -11.94 -12.99
C ARG A 111 2.18 -12.71 -12.90
N THR A 112 1.22 -12.21 -12.13
CA THR A 112 -0.11 -12.80 -11.95
C THR A 112 -1.18 -11.76 -12.22
N ALA A 113 -2.29 -12.19 -12.83
CA ALA A 113 -3.55 -11.45 -12.78
C ALA A 113 -3.76 -11.13 -11.31
N THR A 114 -3.89 -9.85 -10.96
CA THR A 114 -4.33 -9.53 -9.60
C THR A 114 -5.68 -10.25 -9.41
N PRO A 115 -6.01 -10.85 -8.25
CA PRO A 115 -7.29 -11.54 -8.03
C PRO A 115 -8.52 -10.72 -8.46
N GLU A 116 -8.39 -9.40 -8.47
CA GLU A 116 -9.35 -8.46 -9.01
C GLU A 116 -9.60 -8.63 -10.53
N MET A 117 -8.58 -8.90 -11.35
CA MET A 117 -8.72 -9.14 -12.79
C MET A 117 -9.35 -10.50 -13.07
N GLU A 118 -8.98 -11.53 -12.32
CA GLU A 118 -9.60 -12.86 -12.41
C GLU A 118 -11.12 -12.76 -12.14
N ARG A 119 -11.53 -12.05 -11.09
CA ARG A 119 -12.94 -11.80 -10.79
C ARG A 119 -13.68 -11.07 -11.92
N LEU A 120 -13.03 -10.11 -12.58
CA LEU A 120 -13.64 -9.43 -13.73
C LEU A 120 -13.80 -10.38 -14.92
N GLN A 121 -12.82 -11.25 -15.17
CA GLN A 121 -12.90 -12.27 -16.22
C GLN A 121 -13.98 -13.32 -15.92
N GLU A 122 -14.10 -13.77 -14.67
CA GLU A 122 -15.10 -14.76 -14.20
C GLU A 122 -16.55 -14.31 -14.46
N VAL A 123 -16.81 -13.00 -14.38
CA VAL A 123 -18.13 -12.44 -14.67
C VAL A 123 -18.30 -12.03 -16.14
N GLY A 124 -17.35 -12.41 -17.00
CA GLY A 124 -17.44 -12.21 -18.45
C GLY A 124 -16.94 -10.87 -18.96
N ILE A 125 -16.22 -10.06 -18.17
CA ILE A 125 -15.59 -8.82 -18.67
C ILE A 125 -14.22 -9.16 -19.28
N PRO A 126 -13.99 -8.85 -20.57
CA PRO A 126 -12.68 -9.01 -21.19
C PRO A 126 -11.62 -8.13 -20.50
N VAL A 127 -10.50 -8.75 -20.12
CA VAL A 127 -9.33 -8.06 -19.53
C VAL A 127 -8.12 -8.29 -20.42
N ALA A 128 -7.51 -7.21 -20.93
CA ALA A 128 -6.29 -7.25 -21.73
C ALA A 128 -5.09 -6.77 -20.91
N ILE A 129 -3.99 -7.52 -20.95
CA ILE A 129 -2.84 -7.28 -20.07
C ILE A 129 -1.59 -6.97 -20.88
N PHE A 130 -1.03 -5.77 -20.69
CA PHE A 130 0.14 -5.31 -21.44
C PHE A 130 1.27 -4.88 -20.50
N ALA A 131 2.51 -5.19 -20.87
CA ALA A 131 3.75 -4.84 -20.17
C ALA A 131 4.79 -4.24 -21.13
N PRO A 132 4.52 -3.06 -21.72
CA PRO A 132 5.50 -2.38 -22.54
C PRO A 132 6.70 -1.95 -21.67
N LYS A 133 7.90 -2.41 -22.04
CA LYS A 133 9.17 -2.09 -21.35
C LYS A 133 10.09 -1.18 -22.16
N ASP A 134 9.84 -1.05 -23.45
CA ASP A 134 10.60 -0.29 -24.42
C ASP A 134 9.69 0.40 -25.44
N PHE A 135 10.27 1.26 -26.29
CA PHE A 135 9.50 1.99 -27.32
C PHE A 135 8.75 1.04 -28.25
N GLN A 136 9.37 -0.08 -28.63
CA GLN A 136 8.75 -1.06 -29.50
C GLN A 136 7.54 -1.75 -28.84
N GLY A 137 7.64 -2.06 -27.55
CA GLY A 137 6.53 -2.56 -26.74
C GLY A 137 5.41 -1.54 -26.62
N VAL A 138 5.73 -0.25 -26.45
CA VAL A 138 4.74 0.84 -26.48
C VAL A 138 4.01 0.86 -27.82
N PHE A 139 4.74 0.83 -28.94
CA PHE A 139 4.15 0.87 -30.28
C PHE A 139 3.28 -0.35 -30.58
N ARG A 140 3.76 -1.56 -30.27
CA ARG A 140 2.97 -2.80 -30.41
C ARG A 140 1.70 -2.75 -29.56
N THR A 141 1.78 -2.20 -28.34
CA THR A 141 0.59 -2.04 -27.49
C THR A 141 -0.39 -1.02 -28.08
N MET A 142 0.08 0.09 -28.64
CA MET A 142 -0.79 1.05 -29.34
C MET A 142 -1.51 0.42 -30.55
N GLU A 143 -0.81 -0.38 -31.36
CA GLU A 143 -1.42 -1.10 -32.49
C GLU A 143 -2.47 -2.12 -32.04
N ARG A 144 -2.16 -2.88 -30.98
CA ARG A 144 -3.09 -3.83 -30.35
C ARG A 144 -4.32 -3.14 -29.76
N LEU A 145 -4.15 -2.01 -29.10
CA LEU A 145 -5.26 -1.18 -28.63
C LEU A 145 -6.07 -0.61 -29.81
N GLY A 146 -5.39 -0.28 -30.92
CA GLY A 146 -6.03 0.08 -32.19
C GLY A 146 -6.98 -1.01 -32.66
N ILE A 147 -6.55 -2.27 -32.67
CA ILE A 147 -7.41 -3.41 -33.05
C ILE A 147 -8.58 -3.56 -32.08
N LEU A 148 -8.30 -3.62 -30.78
CA LEU A 148 -9.35 -3.80 -29.76
C LEU A 148 -10.38 -2.67 -29.76
N THR A 149 -10.04 -1.49 -30.28
CA THR A 149 -10.92 -0.34 -30.37
C THR A 149 -11.28 0.04 -31.82
N GLY A 150 -11.01 -0.78 -32.83
CA GLY A 150 -11.38 -0.46 -34.23
C GLY A 150 -10.81 0.88 -34.72
N ARG A 151 -9.61 1.23 -34.26
CA ARG A 151 -8.81 2.43 -34.55
C ARG A 151 -7.45 2.05 -35.15
N GLU A 152 -7.39 0.98 -35.93
CA GLU A 152 -6.15 0.42 -36.46
C GLU A 152 -5.41 1.41 -37.36
N ARG A 153 -6.14 2.19 -38.17
CA ARG A 153 -5.53 3.19 -39.06
C ARG A 153 -4.90 4.31 -38.25
N GLU A 154 -5.64 4.87 -37.30
CA GLU A 154 -5.20 5.94 -36.40
C GLU A 154 -4.03 5.47 -35.52
N ALA A 155 -4.07 4.23 -35.03
CA ALA A 155 -2.97 3.63 -34.29
C ALA A 155 -1.69 3.51 -35.13
N ARG A 156 -1.78 3.01 -36.37
CA ARG A 156 -0.64 2.95 -37.30
C ARG A 156 -0.09 4.34 -37.64
N GLU A 157 -0.95 5.33 -37.83
CA GLU A 157 -0.54 6.72 -38.07
C GLU A 157 0.19 7.32 -36.86
N ALA A 158 -0.36 7.15 -35.66
CA ALA A 158 0.25 7.61 -34.41
C ALA A 158 1.62 6.95 -34.18
N VAL A 159 1.72 5.63 -34.35
CA VAL A 159 2.98 4.90 -34.22
C VAL A 159 4.01 5.37 -35.25
N ARG A 160 3.63 5.54 -36.53
CA ARG A 160 4.54 6.11 -37.55
C ARG A 160 5.02 7.52 -37.20
N GLY A 161 4.14 8.35 -36.62
CA GLY A 161 4.51 9.69 -36.14
C GLY A 161 5.57 9.64 -35.04
N LEU A 162 5.32 8.82 -34.01
CA LEU A 162 6.22 8.65 -32.87
C LEU A 162 7.57 8.03 -33.27
N SER A 163 7.57 7.00 -34.11
CA SER A 163 8.80 6.37 -34.62
C SER A 163 9.66 7.36 -35.41
N ARG A 164 9.07 8.16 -36.31
CA ARG A 164 9.82 9.17 -37.08
C ARG A 164 10.48 10.22 -36.18
N ARG A 165 9.77 10.68 -35.16
CA ARG A 165 10.28 11.63 -34.17
C ARG A 165 11.46 11.03 -33.39
N LEU A 166 11.30 9.81 -32.90
CA LEU A 166 12.35 9.09 -32.17
C LEU A 166 13.61 8.88 -33.04
N GLU A 167 13.44 8.49 -34.30
CA GLU A 167 14.53 8.34 -35.26
C GLU A 167 15.22 9.67 -35.60
N ALA A 168 14.48 10.78 -35.67
CA ALA A 168 15.06 12.11 -35.89
C ALA A 168 15.98 12.52 -34.74
N VAL A 169 15.58 12.27 -33.49
CA VAL A 169 16.44 12.51 -32.32
C VAL A 169 17.68 11.62 -32.38
N ARG A 170 17.51 10.31 -32.63
CA ARG A 170 18.64 9.37 -32.71
C ARG A 170 19.66 9.75 -33.80
N ARG A 171 19.21 10.18 -34.98
CA ARG A 171 20.08 10.66 -36.06
C ARG A 171 20.85 11.94 -35.70
N THR A 172 20.27 12.76 -34.83
CA THR A 172 20.92 13.98 -34.36
C THR A 172 21.94 13.64 -33.28
N THR A 173 21.56 12.86 -32.27
CA THR A 173 22.42 12.48 -31.14
C THR A 173 23.54 11.51 -31.53
N SER A 174 23.42 10.76 -32.63
CA SER A 174 24.51 9.94 -33.17
C SER A 174 25.72 10.75 -33.64
N LYS A 175 25.56 12.06 -33.84
CA LYS A 175 26.65 13.00 -34.18
C LYS A 175 27.40 13.49 -32.94
N ALA A 176 26.93 13.16 -31.73
CA ALA A 176 27.57 13.57 -30.49
C ALA A 176 28.94 12.90 -30.35
N VAL A 177 29.99 13.71 -30.11
CA VAL A 177 31.36 13.23 -29.84
C VAL A 177 31.42 12.49 -28.50
N HIS A 178 30.59 12.89 -27.54
CA HIS A 178 30.55 12.32 -26.20
C HIS A 178 29.14 11.95 -25.77
N ARG A 179 29.00 10.75 -25.20
CA ARG A 179 27.75 10.27 -24.58
C ARG A 179 27.87 10.37 -23.07
N PRO A 180 27.22 11.34 -22.39
CA PRO A 180 27.38 11.52 -20.96
C PRO A 180 26.89 10.29 -20.19
N ARG A 181 27.62 9.88 -19.14
CA ARG A 181 27.18 8.85 -18.19
C ARG A 181 26.17 9.47 -17.24
N VAL A 182 24.96 8.94 -17.25
CA VAL A 182 23.82 9.48 -16.49
C VAL A 182 23.40 8.50 -15.42
N VAL A 183 23.14 8.99 -14.21
CA VAL A 183 22.31 8.26 -13.25
C VAL A 183 20.92 8.88 -13.21
N PHE A 184 19.90 8.03 -13.13
CA PHE A 184 18.51 8.46 -13.01
C PHE A 184 17.96 7.97 -11.67
N GLU A 185 17.75 8.88 -10.74
CA GLU A 185 17.15 8.61 -9.43
C GLU A 185 15.64 8.50 -9.55
N ILE A 186 15.11 7.33 -9.19
CA ILE A 186 13.68 7.02 -9.14
C ILE A 186 13.08 7.39 -7.80
N ARG A 187 13.83 7.23 -6.70
CA ARG A 187 13.39 7.59 -5.35
C ARG A 187 14.60 7.96 -4.49
N SER A 188 14.48 8.99 -3.67
CA SER A 188 15.55 9.38 -2.76
C SER A 188 15.67 8.48 -1.52
N ARG A 189 14.53 7.98 -0.99
CA ARG A 189 14.48 7.22 0.28
C ARG A 189 13.48 6.04 0.22
N PRO A 190 13.95 4.78 0.26
CA PRO A 190 15.35 4.39 0.05
C PRO A 190 15.84 4.84 -1.34
N LEU A 191 17.16 5.03 -1.50
CA LEU A 191 17.75 5.46 -2.76
C LEU A 191 17.56 4.37 -3.81
N THR A 192 16.73 4.63 -4.81
CA THR A 192 16.57 3.76 -5.97
C THR A 192 16.87 4.49 -7.26
N VAL A 193 17.49 3.77 -8.20
CA VAL A 193 17.92 4.28 -9.49
C VAL A 193 17.35 3.42 -10.62
N ALA A 194 17.27 3.97 -11.82
CA ALA A 194 16.78 3.27 -13.00
C ALA A 194 17.85 2.32 -13.55
N GLY A 195 17.54 1.02 -13.59
CA GLY A 195 18.37 0.02 -14.28
C GLY A 195 17.96 -0.16 -15.75
N THR A 196 18.60 -1.09 -16.46
CA THR A 196 18.45 -1.26 -17.91
C THR A 196 17.08 -1.79 -18.34
N GLY A 197 16.33 -2.42 -17.43
CA GLY A 197 14.95 -2.86 -17.68
C GLY A 197 13.88 -1.77 -17.58
N SER A 198 14.26 -0.49 -17.41
CA SER A 198 13.32 0.62 -17.20
C SER A 198 13.04 1.43 -18.46
N MET A 199 11.86 2.06 -18.51
CA MET A 199 11.56 3.05 -19.55
C MET A 199 12.51 4.26 -19.48
N ALA A 200 12.91 4.69 -18.26
CA ALA A 200 13.89 5.75 -18.08
C ALA A 200 15.22 5.40 -18.78
N HIS A 201 15.71 4.15 -18.68
CA HIS A 201 16.89 3.71 -19.42
C HIS A 201 16.72 3.84 -20.93
N GLN A 202 15.57 3.42 -21.47
CA GLN A 202 15.28 3.54 -22.90
C GLN A 202 15.31 5.01 -23.37
N ILE A 203 14.76 5.91 -22.55
CA ILE A 203 14.80 7.36 -22.80
C ILE A 203 16.23 7.90 -22.76
N LEU A 204 17.04 7.52 -21.76
CA LEU A 204 18.45 7.94 -21.67
C LEU A 204 19.23 7.53 -22.92
N GLU A 205 19.14 6.27 -23.33
CA GLU A 205 19.88 5.75 -24.48
C GLU A 205 19.44 6.43 -25.78
N ALA A 206 18.13 6.60 -25.99
CA ALA A 206 17.60 7.27 -27.17
C ALA A 206 17.96 8.77 -27.23
N ALA A 207 18.12 9.42 -26.08
CA ALA A 207 18.59 10.81 -25.98
C ALA A 207 20.11 10.96 -26.14
N GLY A 208 20.83 9.88 -26.46
CA GLY A 208 22.28 9.90 -26.66
C GLY A 208 23.11 9.89 -25.38
N ALA A 209 22.49 9.64 -24.22
CA ALA A 209 23.18 9.39 -22.96
C ALA A 209 23.54 7.91 -22.81
N ARG A 210 24.42 7.58 -21.87
CA ARG A 210 24.66 6.21 -21.41
C ARG A 210 24.17 6.05 -19.98
N ASN A 211 23.32 5.07 -19.71
CA ASN A 211 22.97 4.77 -18.32
C ASN A 211 24.20 4.25 -17.57
N ALA A 212 24.58 4.92 -16.49
CA ALA A 212 25.70 4.52 -15.65
C ALA A 212 25.40 3.22 -14.87
N VAL A 213 24.12 2.90 -14.66
CA VAL A 213 23.65 1.69 -13.97
C VAL A 213 23.34 0.59 -14.99
N THR A 214 24.05 -0.53 -14.91
CA THR A 214 23.92 -1.67 -15.86
C THR A 214 23.01 -2.80 -15.37
N HIS A 215 22.46 -2.69 -14.16
CA HIS A 215 21.65 -3.73 -13.54
C HIS A 215 20.34 -3.96 -14.32
N PRO A 216 19.91 -5.22 -14.57
CA PRO A 216 18.78 -5.54 -15.46
C PRO A 216 17.40 -5.16 -14.90
N GLY A 217 17.26 -5.01 -13.57
CA GLY A 217 16.01 -4.58 -12.94
C GLY A 217 15.57 -3.16 -13.34
N ALA A 218 14.27 -2.93 -13.46
CA ALA A 218 13.74 -1.60 -13.81
C ALA A 218 13.95 -0.56 -12.68
N VAL A 219 13.78 -0.97 -11.43
CA VAL A 219 14.04 -0.15 -10.24
C VAL A 219 15.08 -0.87 -9.40
N VAL A 220 16.21 -0.23 -9.17
CA VAL A 220 17.38 -0.85 -8.53
C VAL A 220 17.67 -0.11 -7.24
N LEU A 221 17.74 -0.85 -6.13
CA LEU A 221 18.18 -0.30 -4.85
C LEU A 221 19.67 0.02 -4.94
N PHE A 222 20.07 1.21 -4.50
CA PHE A 222 21.45 1.68 -4.58
C PHE A 222 21.90 2.21 -3.22
N SER A 223 23.17 1.98 -2.86
CA SER A 223 23.78 2.64 -1.71
C SER A 223 24.36 4.00 -2.12
N GLN A 224 24.53 4.90 -1.15
CA GLN A 224 25.16 6.19 -1.41
C GLN A 224 26.62 6.02 -1.83
N GLU A 225 27.32 5.07 -1.23
CA GLU A 225 28.72 4.75 -1.52
C GLU A 225 28.88 4.24 -2.96
N ALA A 226 27.98 3.36 -3.42
CA ALA A 226 27.98 2.87 -4.79
C ALA A 226 27.73 4.02 -5.78
N LEU A 227 26.86 4.98 -5.44
CA LEU A 227 26.60 6.15 -6.28
C LEU A 227 27.81 7.08 -6.36
N LEU A 228 28.50 7.29 -5.23
CA LEU A 228 29.72 8.08 -5.17
C LEU A 228 30.85 7.44 -5.96
N ALA A 229 31.01 6.11 -5.88
CA ALA A 229 31.96 5.37 -6.69
C ALA A 229 31.61 5.41 -8.18
N LEU A 230 30.31 5.38 -8.52
CA LEU A 230 29.84 5.46 -9.90
C LEU A 230 30.18 6.81 -10.56
N ASN A 231 30.09 7.89 -9.78
CA ASN A 231 30.45 9.27 -10.11
C ASN A 231 30.00 9.71 -11.52
N PRO A 232 28.69 9.85 -11.77
CA PRO A 232 28.14 10.14 -13.09
C PRO A 232 28.46 11.57 -13.57
N ASP A 233 28.41 11.77 -14.89
CA ASP A 233 28.61 13.07 -15.52
C ASP A 233 27.34 13.95 -15.44
N VAL A 234 26.17 13.31 -15.36
CA VAL A 234 24.86 13.96 -15.20
C VAL A 234 24.03 13.21 -14.16
N TYR A 235 23.33 13.96 -13.31
CA TYR A 235 22.41 13.42 -12.34
C TYR A 235 20.99 13.82 -12.72
N ILE A 236 20.12 12.86 -12.95
CA ILE A 236 18.69 13.11 -13.17
C ILE A 236 17.93 12.64 -11.95
N VAL A 237 17.03 13.48 -11.43
CA VAL A 237 16.11 13.11 -10.37
C VAL A 237 14.69 13.31 -10.87
N GLN A 238 13.88 12.26 -10.79
CA GLN A 238 12.46 12.42 -11.11
C GLN A 238 11.71 13.05 -9.94
N GLU A 239 10.68 13.81 -10.25
CA GLU A 239 9.68 14.30 -9.32
C GLU A 239 8.30 13.75 -9.69
N GLY A 240 7.61 13.19 -8.71
CA GLY A 240 6.29 12.59 -8.93
C GLY A 240 5.81 11.68 -7.79
N PRO A 241 4.76 10.88 -8.00
CA PRO A 241 4.21 9.99 -7.00
C PRO A 241 5.21 9.04 -6.32
N MET A 242 6.22 8.54 -7.04
CA MET A 242 7.27 7.65 -6.54
C MET A 242 8.43 8.38 -5.86
N ASN A 243 8.60 9.68 -6.13
CA ASN A 243 9.63 10.55 -5.54
C ASN A 243 9.03 11.93 -5.21
N ARG A 244 8.26 11.99 -4.12
CA ARG A 244 7.56 13.23 -3.75
C ARG A 244 8.53 14.20 -3.10
N ASN A 245 8.66 15.40 -3.67
CA ASN A 245 9.54 16.47 -3.21
C ASN A 245 10.99 15.96 -3.03
N PRO A 246 11.65 15.54 -4.12
CA PRO A 246 13.00 15.01 -4.02
C PRO A 246 13.96 16.06 -3.44
N GLU A 247 14.74 15.67 -2.44
CA GLU A 247 15.81 16.52 -1.93
C GLU A 247 16.86 16.70 -3.03
N PRO A 248 17.19 17.92 -3.48
CA PRO A 248 18.17 18.12 -4.53
C PRO A 248 19.52 17.46 -4.19
N PRO A 249 20.18 16.77 -5.13
CA PRO A 249 21.51 16.19 -4.90
C PRO A 249 22.54 17.18 -4.35
N SER A 250 22.44 18.46 -4.71
CA SER A 250 23.30 19.54 -4.18
C SER A 250 23.13 19.82 -2.69
N GLN A 251 21.96 19.52 -2.12
CA GLN A 251 21.66 19.72 -0.70
C GLN A 251 22.05 18.51 0.16
N ARG A 252 22.34 17.36 -0.46
CA ARG A 252 22.74 16.14 0.25
C ARG A 252 24.25 16.20 0.55
N PRO A 253 24.69 16.24 1.83
CA PRO A 253 26.09 16.49 2.19
C PRO A 253 27.09 15.56 1.48
N HIS A 254 26.75 14.27 1.36
CA HIS A 254 27.63 13.29 0.73
C HIS A 254 27.74 13.46 -0.80
N PHE A 255 26.75 14.06 -1.46
CA PHE A 255 26.68 14.14 -2.93
C PHE A 255 27.33 15.39 -3.50
N GLN A 256 27.73 16.35 -2.65
CA GLN A 256 28.44 17.56 -3.07
C GLN A 256 29.76 17.28 -3.82
N ARG A 257 30.33 16.08 -3.64
CA ARG A 257 31.55 15.63 -4.33
C ARG A 257 31.31 14.97 -5.68
N LEU A 258 30.06 14.75 -6.08
CA LEU A 258 29.74 14.17 -7.39
C LEU A 258 30.08 15.17 -8.50
N ARG A 259 30.70 14.69 -9.58
CA ARG A 259 31.03 15.54 -10.75
C ARG A 259 29.79 16.23 -11.31
N ALA A 260 28.67 15.52 -11.42
CA ALA A 260 27.40 16.09 -11.85
C ALA A 260 26.92 17.25 -10.96
N VAL A 261 27.14 17.19 -9.65
CA VAL A 261 26.73 18.26 -8.72
C VAL A 261 27.68 19.45 -8.81
N GLN A 262 28.99 19.21 -8.83
CA GLN A 262 30.01 20.25 -8.95
C GLN A 262 29.92 21.01 -10.28
N ALA A 263 29.58 20.32 -11.36
CA ALA A 263 29.40 20.91 -12.68
C ALA A 263 28.00 21.50 -12.92
N GLY A 264 27.11 21.51 -11.92
CA GLY A 264 25.74 22.01 -12.07
C GLY A 264 24.88 21.19 -13.04
N ARG A 265 25.26 19.95 -13.36
CA ARG A 265 24.57 19.04 -14.29
C ARG A 265 23.58 18.14 -13.56
N VAL A 266 22.69 18.76 -12.79
CA VAL A 266 21.60 18.10 -12.08
C VAL A 266 20.28 18.51 -12.74
N LEU A 267 19.51 17.53 -13.22
CA LEU A 267 18.24 17.75 -13.91
C LEU A 267 17.09 17.18 -13.07
N VAL A 268 16.03 17.98 -12.90
CA VAL A 268 14.77 17.51 -12.33
C VAL A 268 13.80 17.25 -13.47
N VAL A 269 13.17 16.07 -13.49
CA VAL A 269 12.27 15.65 -14.57
C VAL A 269 10.94 15.14 -14.05
N ASP A 270 9.87 15.27 -14.84
CA ASP A 270 8.55 14.76 -14.49
C ASP A 270 8.50 13.22 -14.60
N GLU A 271 8.21 12.53 -13.49
CA GLU A 271 8.02 11.08 -13.43
C GLU A 271 7.01 10.57 -14.47
N HIS A 272 5.94 11.33 -14.73
CA HIS A 272 4.89 10.93 -15.67
C HIS A 272 5.38 10.88 -17.12
N LEU A 273 6.41 11.64 -17.47
CA LEU A 273 7.01 11.63 -18.80
C LEU A 273 8.17 10.64 -18.90
N PHE A 274 9.02 10.57 -17.86
CA PHE A 274 10.29 9.85 -17.93
C PHE A 274 10.24 8.40 -17.43
N SER A 275 9.24 8.01 -16.66
CA SER A 275 9.17 6.67 -16.07
C SER A 275 7.97 5.85 -16.52
N ARG A 276 7.04 6.44 -17.28
CA ARG A 276 5.86 5.76 -17.79
C ARG A 276 6.07 5.28 -19.23
N PRO A 277 5.77 4.01 -19.55
CA PRO A 277 5.83 3.50 -20.92
C PRO A 277 4.56 3.90 -21.70
N GLY A 278 4.39 5.20 -21.94
CA GLY A 278 3.29 5.79 -22.73
C GLY A 278 3.81 6.55 -23.96
N PRO A 279 2.94 7.09 -24.83
CA PRO A 279 3.37 7.77 -26.06
C PRO A 279 4.28 8.99 -25.79
N ARG A 280 4.11 9.66 -24.65
CA ARG A 280 4.91 10.82 -24.23
C ARG A 280 6.36 10.51 -23.85
N CYS A 281 6.76 9.23 -23.80
CA CYS A 281 8.17 8.87 -23.64
C CYS A 281 9.04 9.40 -24.80
N VAL A 282 8.46 9.61 -26.00
CA VAL A 282 9.15 10.25 -27.13
C VAL A 282 9.37 11.75 -26.88
N ASP A 283 8.42 12.43 -26.25
CA ASP A 283 8.58 13.83 -25.84
C ASP A 283 9.72 13.96 -24.82
N ALA A 284 9.79 13.02 -23.85
CA ALA A 284 10.88 12.97 -22.87
C ALA A 284 12.26 12.79 -23.54
N VAL A 285 12.36 11.97 -24.60
CA VAL A 285 13.59 11.82 -25.39
C VAL A 285 14.00 13.12 -26.06
N GLU A 286 13.07 13.82 -26.71
CA GLU A 286 13.34 15.11 -27.37
C GLU A 286 13.78 16.17 -26.36
N MET A 287 13.11 16.26 -25.22
CA MET A 287 13.45 17.19 -24.14
C MET A 287 14.85 16.91 -23.59
N LEU A 288 15.13 15.65 -23.28
CA LEU A 288 16.41 15.27 -22.70
C LEU A 288 17.57 15.43 -23.69
N ALA A 289 17.38 15.07 -24.97
CA ALA A 289 18.42 15.20 -25.98
C ALA A 289 18.88 16.65 -26.16
N ARG A 290 17.96 17.62 -26.14
CA ARG A 290 18.29 19.05 -26.19
C ARG A 290 19.09 19.53 -24.96
N GLN A 291 18.78 19.00 -23.77
CA GLN A 291 19.50 19.35 -22.55
C GLN A 291 20.89 18.70 -22.48
N LEU A 292 21.03 17.48 -22.99
CA LEU A 292 22.31 16.76 -22.96
C LEU A 292 23.27 17.20 -24.06
N HIS A 293 22.75 17.62 -25.22
CA HIS A 293 23.53 17.94 -26.42
C HIS A 293 23.10 19.29 -27.03
N PRO A 294 23.15 20.41 -26.30
CA PRO A 294 22.62 21.69 -26.79
C PRO A 294 23.22 22.11 -28.14
N ASP A 295 24.50 21.86 -28.37
CA ASP A 295 25.21 22.22 -29.62
C ASP A 295 24.66 21.51 -30.86
N LEU A 296 24.07 20.31 -30.70
CA LEU A 296 23.50 19.54 -31.82
C LEU A 296 22.08 19.99 -32.17
N PHE A 297 21.41 20.71 -31.27
CA PHE A 297 20.02 21.14 -31.41
C PHE A 297 19.87 22.67 -31.47
N ALA A 298 20.96 23.43 -31.39
CA ALA A 298 20.96 24.86 -31.65
C ALA A 298 20.67 25.13 -33.15
N PRO A 299 19.87 26.14 -33.50
CA PRO A 299 19.71 26.56 -34.88
C PRO A 299 21.09 26.95 -35.44
N THR A 300 21.49 26.38 -36.57
CA THR A 300 22.76 26.68 -37.22
C THR A 300 22.78 28.18 -37.56
N ALA A 301 23.63 28.95 -36.89
CA ALA A 301 23.78 30.36 -37.18
C ALA A 301 24.43 30.52 -38.56
N SER A 302 23.62 30.78 -39.58
CA SER A 302 24.08 31.30 -40.87
C SER A 302 23.10 32.36 -41.41
N ALA A 303 23.61 33.59 -41.46
CA ALA A 303 23.20 34.76 -42.25
C ALA A 303 21.82 35.44 -41.96
N ASP A 304 21.93 36.69 -41.48
CA ASP A 304 21.00 37.81 -41.62
C ASP A 304 19.50 37.62 -41.34
N THR A 305 19.08 38.01 -40.14
CA THR A 305 18.31 39.25 -39.89
C THR A 305 17.98 39.36 -38.40
N GLY A 306 18.10 40.58 -37.85
CA GLY A 306 17.89 40.84 -36.43
C GLY A 306 16.46 40.56 -35.96
N GLY A 307 16.34 40.04 -34.74
CA GLY A 307 15.07 39.97 -34.01
C GLY A 307 14.88 38.69 -33.19
N ASN A 308 15.01 38.83 -31.86
CA ASN A 308 14.52 37.91 -30.82
C ASN A 308 14.91 36.43 -30.91
N GLY A 309 16.02 36.07 -30.26
CA GLY A 309 16.30 34.68 -29.88
C GLY A 309 15.35 34.16 -28.78
N PRO A 310 15.02 32.86 -28.76
CA PRO A 310 14.20 32.26 -27.72
C PRO A 310 14.94 32.22 -26.37
N ARG A 311 14.38 32.87 -25.36
CA ARG A 311 14.84 32.84 -23.96
C ARG A 311 14.92 31.39 -23.47
N ALA A 312 16.09 31.02 -22.96
CA ALA A 312 16.25 29.87 -22.09
C ALA A 312 15.27 30.01 -20.91
N TYR A 313 14.38 29.03 -20.74
CA TYR A 313 13.67 28.85 -19.47
C TYR A 313 14.68 28.30 -18.45
N VAL A 314 15.49 29.22 -17.91
CA VAL A 314 16.04 29.07 -16.57
C VAL A 314 14.87 29.39 -15.66
N GLY A 315 14.34 28.38 -14.98
CA GLY A 315 13.40 28.61 -13.89
C GLY A 315 14.09 29.53 -12.88
N GLU A 316 13.66 30.78 -12.87
CA GLU A 316 13.98 31.77 -11.85
C GLU A 316 13.70 31.12 -10.49
N VAL A 317 14.72 31.02 -9.65
CA VAL A 317 14.55 30.78 -8.23
C VAL A 317 13.63 31.89 -7.74
N ALA A 318 12.45 31.50 -7.28
CA ALA A 318 11.45 32.41 -6.74
C ALA A 318 12.12 33.46 -5.83
N GLY A 319 11.81 34.73 -6.10
CA GLY A 319 12.34 35.87 -5.37
C GLY A 319 12.20 35.71 -3.86
N GLN A 320 13.08 36.40 -3.14
CA GLN A 320 12.99 36.51 -1.69
C GLN A 320 11.55 36.89 -1.29
N PRO A 321 10.92 36.14 -0.36
CA PRO A 321 9.55 36.42 0.05
C PRO A 321 9.48 37.78 0.74
N SER A 322 8.39 38.50 0.49
CA SER A 322 8.09 39.74 1.22
C SER A 322 8.04 39.48 2.74
N PRO A 323 8.25 40.49 3.60
CA PRO A 323 8.28 40.32 5.07
C PRO A 323 7.01 39.71 5.70
N ARG A 324 5.91 39.61 4.94
CA ARG A 324 4.68 38.91 5.36
C ARG A 324 4.69 37.40 5.03
N GLU A 325 5.36 36.99 3.95
CA GLU A 325 5.45 35.60 3.47
C GLU A 325 6.56 34.78 4.16
N THR A 326 7.55 35.45 4.75
CA THR A 326 8.64 34.81 5.51
C THR A 326 8.17 34.10 6.78
N SER A 327 6.97 34.43 7.28
CA SER A 327 6.39 33.76 8.45
C SER A 327 5.72 32.41 8.15
N GLU A 328 5.41 32.13 6.88
CA GLU A 328 4.78 30.88 6.43
C GLU A 328 5.80 29.81 5.99
N ILE A 329 7.00 30.23 5.55
CA ILE A 329 8.05 29.36 5.01
C ILE A 329 8.90 28.68 6.11
N LEU A 330 8.83 29.17 7.36
CA LEU A 330 9.51 28.55 8.50
C LEU A 330 8.71 27.41 9.17
N ARG A 331 7.53 27.06 8.64
CA ARG A 331 6.78 25.91 9.15
C ARG A 331 7.31 24.63 8.49
N PRO A 332 7.91 23.70 9.24
CA PRO A 332 8.40 22.46 8.66
C PRO A 332 7.25 21.72 7.96
N SER A 333 7.52 21.07 6.83
CA SER A 333 6.53 20.51 5.88
C SER A 333 5.49 19.56 6.49
N TRP A 334 5.75 19.01 7.67
CA TRP A 334 4.82 18.19 8.45
C TRP A 334 3.74 18.99 9.20
N LEU A 335 3.96 20.29 9.40
CA LEU A 335 3.02 21.22 10.06
C LEU A 335 1.98 21.79 9.09
N GLN A 336 2.06 21.44 7.81
CA GLN A 336 1.06 21.80 6.81
C GLN A 336 -0.28 21.08 7.07
N TRP A 337 -1.37 21.83 7.00
CA TRP A 337 -2.73 21.32 7.29
C TRP A 337 -3.11 20.06 6.51
N PRO A 338 -2.82 19.91 5.20
CA PRO A 338 -3.12 18.69 4.45
C PRO A 338 -2.37 17.45 4.99
N THR A 339 -1.16 17.63 5.50
CA THR A 339 -0.34 16.56 6.08
C THR A 339 -0.89 16.16 7.45
N ILE A 340 -1.20 17.13 8.31
CA ILE A 340 -1.84 16.90 9.62
C ILE A 340 -3.18 16.19 9.43
N GLN A 341 -4.00 16.64 8.47
CA GLN A 341 -5.30 16.04 8.17
C GLN A 341 -5.18 14.57 7.74
N LYS A 342 -4.28 14.27 6.80
CA LYS A 342 -4.13 12.91 6.24
C LYS A 342 -3.37 11.96 7.18
N ARG A 343 -2.35 12.42 7.89
CA ARG A 343 -1.42 11.57 8.67
C ARG A 343 -1.70 11.53 10.17
N LEU A 344 -2.39 12.53 10.73
CA LEU A 344 -2.74 12.57 12.15
C LEU A 344 -4.26 12.48 12.36
N ILE A 345 -5.03 13.41 11.78
CA ILE A 345 -6.47 13.53 12.06
C ILE A 345 -7.25 12.32 11.53
N LYS A 346 -7.09 11.96 10.25
CA LYS A 346 -7.87 10.86 9.65
C LYS A 346 -7.62 9.50 10.33
N PRO A 347 -6.37 9.08 10.62
CA PRO A 347 -6.12 7.86 11.40
C PRO A 347 -6.67 7.92 12.83
N LEU A 348 -6.54 9.07 13.50
CA LEU A 348 -7.03 9.26 14.87
C LEU A 348 -8.56 9.18 14.93
N VAL A 349 -9.26 9.80 13.98
CA VAL A 349 -10.73 9.72 13.84
C VAL A 349 -11.14 8.28 13.59
N ARG A 350 -10.49 7.59 12.65
CA ARG A 350 -10.77 6.17 12.35
C ARG A 350 -10.59 5.30 13.60
N LEU A 351 -9.48 5.45 14.32
CA LEU A 351 -9.22 4.71 15.56
C LEU A 351 -10.28 5.02 16.63
N THR A 352 -10.61 6.29 16.81
CA THR A 352 -11.63 6.72 17.78
C THR A 352 -12.99 6.10 17.46
N ILE A 353 -13.38 6.06 16.19
CA ILE A 353 -14.62 5.43 15.73
C ILE A 353 -14.60 3.93 16.06
N PHE A 354 -13.50 3.22 15.78
CA PHE A 354 -13.40 1.79 16.11
C PHE A 354 -13.46 1.52 17.62
N ILE A 355 -12.77 2.34 18.44
CA ILE A 355 -12.83 2.21 19.89
C ILE A 355 -14.25 2.53 20.39
N ALA A 356 -14.91 3.54 19.82
CA ALA A 356 -16.29 3.88 20.14
C ALA A 356 -17.25 2.73 19.79
N ILE A 357 -17.14 2.15 18.60
CA ILE A 357 -17.94 0.98 18.19
C ILE A 357 -17.68 -0.19 19.14
N GLY A 358 -16.42 -0.53 19.43
CA GLY A 358 -16.08 -1.64 20.33
C GLY A 358 -16.58 -1.43 21.76
N LEU A 359 -16.46 -0.21 22.31
CA LEU A 359 -17.01 0.15 23.61
C LEU A 359 -18.55 0.09 23.62
N PHE A 360 -19.20 0.52 22.54
CA PHE A 360 -20.65 0.51 22.40
C PHE A 360 -21.18 -0.92 22.32
N VAL A 361 -20.65 -1.73 21.40
CA VAL A 361 -20.97 -3.15 21.24
C VAL A 361 -20.71 -3.90 22.55
N GLY A 362 -19.60 -3.61 23.24
CA GLY A 362 -19.31 -4.19 24.55
C GLY A 362 -20.38 -3.91 25.60
N ASN A 363 -20.85 -2.67 25.70
CA ASN A 363 -21.91 -2.34 26.66
C ASN A 363 -23.28 -2.93 26.24
N VAL A 364 -23.55 -3.09 24.94
CA VAL A 364 -24.76 -3.74 24.43
C VAL A 364 -24.74 -5.24 24.73
N ILE A 365 -23.62 -5.91 24.50
CA ILE A 365 -23.42 -7.33 24.84
C ILE A 365 -23.55 -7.54 26.36
N GLU A 366 -23.00 -6.64 27.18
CA GLU A 366 -23.16 -6.63 28.63
C GLU A 366 -24.65 -6.48 29.05
N ALA A 367 -25.38 -5.58 28.38
CA ALA A 367 -26.79 -5.32 28.65
C ALA A 367 -27.72 -6.48 28.22
N LEU A 368 -27.39 -7.21 27.17
CA LEU A 368 -28.17 -8.34 26.65
C LEU A 368 -27.93 -9.66 27.42
N GLY A 369 -26.93 -9.73 28.31
CA GLY A 369 -26.73 -10.88 29.21
C GLY A 369 -26.25 -12.18 28.54
N TRP A 370 -26.13 -12.23 27.21
CA TRP A 370 -25.69 -13.41 26.44
C TRP A 370 -24.31 -13.97 26.84
N THR A 371 -23.44 -13.17 27.45
CA THR A 371 -22.10 -13.61 27.88
C THR A 371 -22.13 -14.60 29.04
N ARG A 372 -23.21 -14.62 29.85
CA ARG A 372 -23.35 -15.58 30.96
C ARG A 372 -23.57 -17.01 30.44
N ALA A 373 -24.32 -17.17 29.36
CA ALA A 373 -24.58 -18.48 28.74
C ALA A 373 -23.30 -19.12 28.16
N LEU A 374 -22.41 -18.33 27.56
CA LEU A 374 -21.15 -18.84 26.99
C LEU A 374 -20.06 -19.13 28.05
N GLY A 375 -20.15 -18.53 29.25
CA GLY A 375 -19.23 -18.81 30.36
C GLY A 375 -19.24 -20.28 30.79
N HIS A 376 -20.35 -21.01 30.58
CA HIS A 376 -20.43 -22.44 30.85
C HIS A 376 -19.52 -23.29 29.96
N LEU A 377 -19.28 -22.86 28.70
CA LEU A 377 -18.46 -23.60 27.73
C LEU A 377 -16.97 -23.57 28.09
N THR A 378 -16.47 -22.41 28.55
CA THR A 378 -15.06 -22.23 28.90
C THR A 378 -14.78 -22.33 30.40
N GLY A 379 -15.83 -22.30 31.22
CA GLY A 379 -15.75 -22.45 32.67
C GLY A 379 -14.91 -23.64 33.15
N PRO A 380 -15.00 -24.85 32.58
CA PRO A 380 -14.13 -25.98 32.97
C PRO A 380 -12.63 -25.70 32.76
N LEU A 381 -12.27 -25.11 31.62
CA LEU A 381 -10.88 -24.78 31.28
C LEU A 381 -10.31 -23.70 32.23
N LEU A 382 -11.09 -22.64 32.49
CA LEU A 382 -10.66 -21.55 33.37
C LEU A 382 -10.61 -22.00 34.85
N ARG A 383 -11.56 -22.84 35.28
CA ARG A 383 -11.56 -23.44 36.63
C ARG A 383 -10.35 -24.33 36.87
N TRP A 384 -9.87 -25.05 35.84
CA TRP A 384 -8.62 -25.82 35.95
C TRP A 384 -7.43 -24.92 36.32
N GLY A 385 -7.40 -23.69 35.83
CA GLY A 385 -6.42 -22.66 36.20
C GLY A 385 -6.77 -21.85 37.45
N ARG A 386 -7.78 -22.28 38.23
CA ARG A 386 -8.33 -21.58 39.40
C ARG A 386 -8.81 -20.15 39.10
N LEU A 387 -9.28 -19.91 37.88
CA LEU A 387 -9.90 -18.64 37.48
C LEU A 387 -11.42 -18.74 37.58
N GLY A 388 -12.04 -17.75 38.22
CA GLY A 388 -13.48 -17.71 38.51
C GLY A 388 -14.38 -17.42 37.30
N ASN A 389 -15.70 -17.38 37.54
CA ASN A 389 -16.71 -17.19 36.50
C ASN A 389 -16.56 -15.86 35.74
N GLN A 390 -16.18 -14.79 36.44
CA GLN A 390 -15.95 -13.48 35.83
C GLN A 390 -14.81 -13.51 34.79
N SER A 391 -13.78 -14.33 35.05
CA SER A 391 -12.69 -14.57 34.09
C SER A 391 -13.15 -15.35 32.87
N ALA A 392 -14.02 -16.36 33.04
CA ALA A 392 -14.59 -17.12 31.94
C ALA A 392 -15.49 -16.26 31.05
N VAL A 393 -16.33 -15.40 31.64
CA VAL A 393 -17.17 -14.44 30.93
C VAL A 393 -16.31 -13.44 30.14
N ALA A 394 -15.24 -12.92 30.74
CA ALA A 394 -14.30 -12.05 30.04
C ALA A 394 -13.53 -12.76 28.91
N PHE A 395 -13.16 -14.04 29.11
CA PHE A 395 -12.50 -14.86 28.10
C PHE A 395 -13.37 -15.03 26.84
N MET A 396 -14.66 -15.29 27.03
CA MET A 396 -15.61 -15.37 25.92
C MET A 396 -15.79 -14.03 25.22
N ALA A 397 -15.89 -12.93 25.98
CA ALA A 397 -15.95 -11.60 25.41
C ALA A 397 -14.72 -11.28 24.54
N ALA A 398 -13.54 -11.82 24.87
CA ALA A 398 -12.29 -11.55 24.16
C ALA A 398 -12.24 -12.13 22.73
N PHE A 399 -13.08 -13.12 22.37
CA PHE A 399 -13.22 -13.59 20.99
C PHE A 399 -13.87 -12.55 20.05
N PHE A 400 -14.63 -11.62 20.62
CA PHE A 400 -15.40 -10.62 19.87
C PHE A 400 -14.88 -9.20 20.10
N SER A 401 -14.41 -8.91 21.32
CA SER A 401 -13.92 -7.59 21.70
C SER A 401 -13.00 -7.66 22.92
N GLY A 402 -11.70 -7.42 22.69
CA GLY A 402 -10.72 -7.27 23.77
C GLY A 402 -11.06 -6.12 24.72
N VAL A 403 -11.70 -5.05 24.23
CA VAL A 403 -12.11 -3.90 25.06
C VAL A 403 -13.20 -4.30 26.05
N THR A 404 -14.18 -5.10 25.62
CA THR A 404 -15.26 -5.62 26.47
C THR A 404 -14.70 -6.54 27.54
N ALA A 405 -13.83 -7.47 27.15
CA ALA A 405 -13.19 -8.41 28.06
C ALA A 405 -12.41 -7.70 29.19
N ASN A 406 -11.54 -6.76 28.83
CA ASN A 406 -10.76 -6.00 29.81
C ASN A 406 -11.65 -5.11 30.71
N THR A 407 -12.76 -4.60 30.17
CA THR A 407 -13.74 -3.83 30.93
C THR A 407 -14.46 -4.69 31.97
N LEU A 408 -14.89 -5.89 31.60
CA LEU A 408 -15.53 -6.84 32.51
C LEU A 408 -14.58 -7.24 33.65
N LEU A 409 -13.32 -7.52 33.32
CA LEU A 409 -12.29 -7.81 34.31
C LEU A 409 -12.03 -6.63 35.26
N MET A 410 -11.96 -5.40 34.74
CA MET A 410 -11.75 -4.21 35.56
C MET A 410 -12.94 -3.91 36.47
N ASN A 411 -14.17 -4.12 35.99
CA ASN A 411 -15.37 -3.99 36.82
C ASN A 411 -15.35 -5.03 37.94
N ALA A 412 -15.13 -6.31 37.62
CA ALA A 412 -15.03 -7.39 38.60
C ALA A 412 -13.94 -7.11 39.66
N HIS A 413 -12.81 -6.54 39.25
CA HIS A 413 -11.73 -6.12 40.15
C HIS A 413 -12.15 -4.96 41.07
N LYS A 414 -12.86 -3.96 40.55
CA LYS A 414 -13.39 -2.85 41.36
C LYS A 414 -14.45 -3.28 42.35
N ASP A 415 -15.26 -4.26 41.96
CA ASP A 415 -16.34 -4.82 42.78
C ASP A 415 -15.81 -5.80 43.84
N GLY A 416 -14.48 -5.97 43.94
CA GLY A 416 -13.83 -6.83 44.94
C GLY A 416 -13.92 -8.33 44.63
N THR A 417 -14.61 -8.72 43.55
CA THR A 417 -14.81 -10.12 43.15
C THR A 417 -13.59 -10.76 42.49
N LEU A 418 -12.57 -9.96 42.14
CA LEU A 418 -11.40 -10.41 41.40
C LEU A 418 -10.15 -9.74 41.96
N THR A 419 -9.20 -10.53 42.46
CA THR A 419 -7.93 -10.03 43.00
C THR A 419 -7.02 -9.50 41.90
N THR A 420 -6.00 -8.71 42.24
CA THR A 420 -5.02 -8.20 41.26
C THR A 420 -4.28 -9.34 40.54
N ARG A 421 -4.02 -10.46 41.22
CA ARG A 421 -3.36 -11.65 40.65
C ARG A 421 -4.26 -12.35 39.64
N GLU A 422 -5.52 -12.59 39.99
CA GLU A 422 -6.52 -13.15 39.08
C GLU A 422 -6.74 -12.24 37.87
N LEU A 423 -6.72 -10.92 38.07
CA LEU A 423 -6.89 -9.93 37.02
C LEU A 423 -5.76 -10.05 36.00
N ALA A 424 -4.52 -10.09 36.47
CA ALA A 424 -3.35 -10.24 35.62
C ALA A 424 -3.38 -11.56 34.83
N LEU A 425 -3.65 -12.68 35.50
CA LEU A 425 -3.72 -13.99 34.86
C LEU A 425 -4.87 -14.07 33.84
N SER A 426 -6.02 -13.48 34.15
CA SER A 426 -7.17 -13.44 33.23
C SER A 426 -6.87 -12.57 32.00
N CYS A 427 -6.17 -11.43 32.17
CA CYS A 427 -5.70 -10.62 31.04
C CYS A 427 -4.73 -11.40 30.14
N LEU A 428 -3.84 -12.21 30.74
CA LEU A 428 -2.90 -13.05 30.00
C LEU A 428 -3.60 -14.18 29.23
N VAL A 429 -4.57 -14.87 29.84
CA VAL A 429 -5.34 -15.94 29.20
C VAL A 429 -6.21 -15.41 28.06
N ASN A 430 -6.75 -14.18 28.18
CA ASN A 430 -7.52 -13.52 27.12
C ASN A 430 -6.74 -13.23 25.83
N THR A 431 -5.40 -13.38 25.84
CA THR A 431 -4.58 -13.19 24.65
C THR A 431 -4.83 -14.24 23.57
N LEU A 432 -5.32 -15.44 23.92
CA LEU A 432 -5.65 -16.49 22.95
C LEU A 432 -6.97 -16.20 22.20
N PRO A 433 -8.11 -15.93 22.85
CA PRO A 433 -9.30 -15.44 22.16
C PRO A 433 -9.03 -14.21 21.30
N SER A 434 -8.22 -13.27 21.81
CA SER A 434 -7.83 -12.08 21.06
C SER A 434 -7.01 -12.41 19.80
N TYR A 435 -6.26 -13.51 19.79
CA TYR A 435 -5.57 -13.99 18.59
C TYR A 435 -6.59 -14.38 17.51
N PHE A 436 -7.64 -15.13 17.86
CA PHE A 436 -8.70 -15.50 16.93
C PHE A 436 -9.50 -14.30 16.41
N LEU A 437 -9.72 -13.27 17.24
CA LEU A 437 -10.33 -12.02 16.81
C LEU A 437 -9.54 -11.35 15.66
N HIS A 438 -8.21 -11.42 15.70
CA HIS A 438 -7.33 -10.85 14.67
C HIS A 438 -6.97 -11.83 13.55
N LEU A 439 -7.25 -13.12 13.72
CA LEU A 439 -6.86 -14.17 12.79
C LEU A 439 -7.41 -13.95 11.38
N PRO A 440 -8.69 -13.59 11.15
CA PRO A 440 -9.19 -13.35 9.80
C PRO A 440 -8.37 -12.28 9.06
N THR A 441 -8.14 -11.14 9.71
CA THR A 441 -7.35 -10.05 9.11
C THR A 441 -5.90 -10.46 8.83
N THR A 442 -5.30 -11.25 9.72
CA THR A 442 -3.91 -11.71 9.57
C THR A 442 -3.79 -12.77 8.46
N PHE A 443 -4.73 -13.71 8.42
CA PHE A 443 -4.83 -14.79 7.45
C PHE A 443 -5.01 -14.26 6.02
N PHE A 444 -6.01 -13.38 5.80
CA PHE A 444 -6.27 -12.80 4.48
C PHE A 444 -5.17 -11.86 3.99
N ILE A 445 -4.29 -11.39 4.88
CA ILE A 445 -3.10 -10.63 4.48
C ILE A 445 -1.94 -11.58 4.16
N LEU A 446 -1.65 -12.54 5.03
CA LEU A 446 -0.46 -13.39 4.90
C LEU A 446 -0.58 -14.41 3.78
N LEU A 447 -1.73 -15.05 3.61
CA LEU A 447 -1.88 -16.15 2.66
C LEU A 447 -1.66 -15.67 1.21
N PRO A 448 -2.24 -14.54 0.74
CA PRO A 448 -1.99 -14.06 -0.61
C PRO A 448 -0.59 -13.47 -0.82
N LEU A 449 0.03 -12.92 0.23
CA LEU A 449 1.30 -12.22 0.12
C LEU A 449 2.51 -13.14 0.26
N VAL A 450 2.43 -14.12 1.16
CA VAL A 450 3.60 -14.90 1.62
C VAL A 450 3.37 -16.41 1.51
N ARG A 451 2.21 -16.84 0.98
CA ARG A 451 1.87 -18.22 0.62
C ARG A 451 2.16 -19.20 1.76
N GLU A 452 2.94 -20.26 1.50
CA GLU A 452 3.28 -21.31 2.47
C GLU A 452 3.98 -20.77 3.72
N ALA A 453 4.89 -19.80 3.56
CA ALA A 453 5.53 -19.13 4.71
C ALA A 453 4.50 -18.39 5.59
N GLY A 454 3.40 -17.89 5.00
CA GLY A 454 2.28 -17.33 5.76
C GLY A 454 1.56 -18.36 6.64
N ILE A 455 1.34 -19.58 6.12
CA ILE A 455 0.71 -20.69 6.86
C ILE A 455 1.60 -21.11 8.03
N LEU A 456 2.90 -21.32 7.77
CA LEU A 456 3.87 -21.70 8.78
C LEU A 456 3.98 -20.64 9.90
N TYR A 457 4.02 -19.36 9.53
CA TYR A 457 4.00 -18.27 10.49
C TYR A 457 2.77 -18.30 11.41
N LEU A 458 1.58 -18.53 10.84
CA LEU A 458 0.33 -18.64 11.61
C LEU A 458 0.35 -19.87 12.52
N ALA A 459 0.88 -21.00 12.07
CA ALA A 459 1.02 -22.20 12.88
C ALA A 459 1.95 -21.96 14.07
N VAL A 460 3.14 -21.38 13.84
CA VAL A 460 4.12 -21.07 14.89
C VAL A 460 3.53 -20.10 15.93
N THR A 461 2.87 -19.02 15.48
CA THR A 461 2.29 -18.02 16.39
C THR A 461 1.05 -18.52 17.13
N LEU A 462 0.24 -19.39 16.51
CA LEU A 462 -0.87 -20.07 17.18
C LEU A 462 -0.37 -21.03 18.25
N SER A 463 0.64 -21.86 17.95
CA SER A 463 1.25 -22.76 18.93
C SER A 463 1.82 -21.98 20.11
N ALA A 464 2.51 -20.86 19.87
CA ALA A 464 2.98 -19.98 20.93
C ALA A 464 1.82 -19.43 21.81
N ALA A 465 0.68 -19.08 21.20
CA ALA A 465 -0.49 -18.58 21.93
C ALA A 465 -1.16 -19.67 22.78
N ILE A 466 -1.30 -20.88 22.25
CA ILE A 466 -1.86 -22.03 22.97
C ILE A 466 -0.95 -22.40 24.15
N THR A 467 0.34 -22.61 23.90
CA THR A 467 1.31 -22.97 24.94
C THR A 467 1.39 -21.91 26.03
N ARG A 468 1.40 -20.62 25.67
CA ARG A 468 1.32 -19.52 26.65
C ARG A 468 0.07 -19.62 27.51
N THR A 469 -1.09 -19.88 26.92
CA THR A 469 -2.36 -19.96 27.65
C THR A 469 -2.37 -21.13 28.63
N VAL A 470 -1.91 -22.30 28.20
CA VAL A 470 -1.76 -23.48 29.06
C VAL A 470 -0.79 -23.20 30.21
N ALA A 471 0.36 -22.57 29.93
CA ALA A 471 1.33 -22.21 30.96
C ALA A 471 0.75 -21.23 31.99
N VAL A 472 0.03 -20.19 31.55
CA VAL A 472 -0.61 -19.22 32.44
C VAL A 472 -1.69 -19.87 33.30
N LEU A 473 -2.50 -20.77 32.75
CA LEU A 473 -3.46 -21.54 33.53
C LEU A 473 -2.77 -22.45 34.56
N GLY A 474 -1.65 -23.09 34.20
CA GLY A 474 -0.84 -23.88 35.12
C GLY A 474 -0.24 -23.05 36.26
N VAL A 475 0.21 -21.83 35.95
CA VAL A 475 0.65 -20.84 36.96
C VAL A 475 -0.52 -20.44 37.87
N GLY A 476 -1.70 -20.18 37.31
CA GLY A 476 -2.91 -19.90 38.08
C GLY A 476 -3.26 -21.02 39.04
N ARG A 477 -3.21 -22.28 38.58
CA ARG A 477 -3.43 -23.45 39.43
C ARG A 477 -2.47 -23.55 40.62
N ARG A 478 -1.23 -23.10 40.46
CA ARG A 478 -0.19 -23.12 41.52
C ARG A 478 -0.26 -21.92 42.46
N LEU A 479 -0.55 -20.72 41.93
CA LEU A 479 -0.45 -19.46 42.68
C LEU A 479 -1.76 -18.97 43.27
N LEU A 480 -2.90 -19.36 42.69
CA LEU A 480 -4.22 -18.92 43.16
C LEU A 480 -4.77 -19.92 44.19
N PRO A 481 -5.45 -19.44 45.24
CA PRO A 481 -6.21 -20.31 46.14
C PRO A 481 -7.35 -21.00 45.38
N GLU A 482 -7.89 -22.08 45.94
CA GLU A 482 -9.06 -22.71 45.33
C GLU A 482 -10.22 -21.72 45.26
N PRO A 483 -10.88 -21.60 44.09
CA PRO A 483 -12.05 -20.75 43.99
C PRO A 483 -13.08 -21.25 45.01
N PRO A 484 -13.72 -20.37 45.81
CA PRO A 484 -14.69 -20.80 46.80
C PRO A 484 -15.75 -21.68 46.15
N ALA A 485 -15.96 -22.88 46.70
CA ALA A 485 -17.02 -23.78 46.31
C ALA A 485 -18.36 -23.06 46.55
N HIS A 486 -19.00 -22.63 45.46
CA HIS A 486 -20.28 -21.91 45.47
C HIS A 486 -20.38 -20.81 46.56
N GLY A 487 -19.47 -19.83 46.53
CA GLY A 487 -19.56 -18.65 47.39
C GLY A 487 -20.33 -17.53 46.70
N LYS A 488 -21.63 -17.39 47.02
CA LYS A 488 -22.54 -16.28 46.68
C LYS A 488 -22.23 -15.61 45.34
N GLU A 489 -22.86 -16.10 44.27
CA GLU A 489 -23.33 -15.15 43.27
C GLU A 489 -24.02 -14.02 44.04
N ALA A 490 -23.66 -12.77 43.75
CA ALA A 490 -24.53 -11.68 44.09
C ALA A 490 -25.84 -11.96 43.33
N SER A 491 -26.73 -12.71 43.98
CA SER A 491 -28.15 -12.70 43.72
C SER A 491 -28.61 -11.29 44.08
N GLY A 492 -28.29 -10.34 43.20
CA GLY A 492 -29.23 -9.26 43.00
C GLY A 492 -30.53 -9.97 42.69
N GLU A 493 -31.53 -9.73 43.53
CA GLU A 493 -32.91 -10.07 43.24
C GLU A 493 -33.22 -9.76 41.75
N PRO A 494 -34.18 -10.44 41.12
CA PRO A 494 -34.71 -10.02 39.82
C PRO A 494 -35.44 -8.68 40.00
N GLY A 495 -34.69 -7.61 40.23
CA GLY A 495 -35.14 -6.25 40.13
C GLY A 495 -35.50 -6.04 38.66
N SER A 496 -36.80 -5.86 38.43
CA SER A 496 -37.47 -5.46 37.19
C SER A 496 -36.50 -5.20 36.04
N SER A 497 -36.57 -6.03 34.98
CA SER A 497 -35.91 -5.79 33.69
C SER A 497 -35.97 -4.29 33.38
N PRO A 498 -34.84 -3.56 33.41
CA PRO A 498 -34.90 -2.12 33.24
C PRO A 498 -35.53 -1.84 31.89
N SER A 499 -36.50 -0.90 31.86
CA SER A 499 -37.10 -0.41 30.62
C SER A 499 -35.99 -0.17 29.60
N LEU A 500 -36.17 -0.63 28.35
CA LEU A 500 -35.18 -0.53 27.28
C LEU A 500 -34.57 0.89 27.22
N LYS A 501 -35.39 1.90 27.50
CA LYS A 501 -35.03 3.33 27.54
C LYS A 501 -34.09 3.70 28.69
N GLU A 502 -34.28 3.14 29.88
CA GLU A 502 -33.42 3.36 31.05
C GLU A 502 -32.08 2.62 30.95
N ALA A 503 -32.11 1.40 30.40
CA ALA A 503 -30.91 0.61 30.10
C ALA A 503 -30.03 1.32 29.06
N LEU A 504 -30.62 1.86 27.99
CA LEU A 504 -29.93 2.68 26.97
C LEU A 504 -29.36 3.98 27.55
N GLY A 505 -30.12 4.69 28.40
CA GLY A 505 -29.65 5.95 29.01
C GLY A 505 -28.48 5.79 29.99
N LYS A 506 -28.49 4.73 30.82
CA LYS A 506 -27.36 4.39 31.71
C LYS A 506 -26.13 3.95 30.90
N THR A 507 -26.35 3.19 29.83
CA THR A 507 -25.31 2.72 28.91
C THR A 507 -24.62 3.87 28.17
N TRP A 508 -25.39 4.85 27.67
CA TRP A 508 -24.84 6.03 26.99
C TRP A 508 -23.96 6.89 27.89
N ARG A 509 -24.36 7.10 29.16
CA ARG A 509 -23.56 7.84 30.15
C ARG A 509 -22.24 7.15 30.50
N LYS A 510 -22.22 5.82 30.58
CA LYS A 510 -21.00 5.02 30.80
C LYS A 510 -20.09 5.08 29.56
N PHE A 511 -20.68 4.93 28.37
CA PHE A 511 -20.00 5.04 27.08
C PHE A 511 -19.29 6.38 26.90
N ARG A 512 -20.01 7.51 27.05
CA ARG A 512 -19.45 8.86 26.87
C ARG A 512 -18.26 9.12 27.81
N ARG A 513 -18.37 8.73 29.09
CA ARG A 513 -17.29 8.89 30.09
C ARG A 513 -16.04 8.09 29.73
N ARG A 514 -16.21 6.85 29.26
CA ARG A 514 -15.08 6.00 28.83
C ARG A 514 -14.44 6.53 27.55
N LEU A 515 -15.25 6.94 26.57
CA LEU A 515 -14.78 7.51 25.30
C LEU A 515 -13.96 8.79 25.53
N LEU A 516 -14.44 9.71 26.38
CA LEU A 516 -13.70 10.93 26.71
C LEU A 516 -12.37 10.64 27.40
N ARG A 517 -12.30 9.62 28.27
CA ARG A 517 -11.06 9.22 28.92
C ARG A 517 -10.06 8.60 27.94
N VAL A 518 -10.54 7.75 27.03
CA VAL A 518 -9.73 7.19 25.93
C VAL A 518 -9.18 8.33 25.09
N LEU A 519 -10.04 9.22 24.59
CA LEU A 519 -9.65 10.37 23.76
C LEU A 519 -8.60 11.26 24.41
N ARG A 520 -8.73 11.51 25.73
CA ARG A 520 -7.76 12.28 26.51
C ARG A 520 -6.35 11.72 26.46
N TRP A 521 -6.19 10.40 26.30
CA TRP A 521 -4.89 9.73 26.22
C TRP A 521 -4.48 9.41 24.79
N THR A 522 -5.42 9.01 23.93
CA THR A 522 -5.15 8.70 22.52
C THR A 522 -4.58 9.90 21.80
N LEU A 523 -5.16 11.10 21.99
CA LEU A 523 -4.74 12.29 21.26
C LEU A 523 -3.27 12.68 21.58
N PRO A 524 -2.83 12.80 22.84
CA PRO A 524 -1.42 13.05 23.16
C PRO A 524 -0.48 11.94 22.68
N ILE A 525 -0.83 10.66 22.86
CA ILE A 525 0.04 9.53 22.48
C ILE A 525 0.21 9.46 20.95
N TYR A 526 -0.87 9.60 20.19
CA TYR A 526 -0.79 9.61 18.73
C TYR A 526 -0.05 10.84 18.20
N THR A 527 -0.25 12.00 18.82
CA THR A 527 0.46 13.23 18.45
C THR A 527 1.95 13.07 18.74
N LEU A 528 2.32 12.52 19.90
CA LEU A 528 3.70 12.20 20.23
C LEU A 528 4.30 11.23 19.21
N PHE A 529 3.63 10.13 18.88
CA PHE A 529 4.10 9.17 17.87
C PHE A 529 4.28 9.80 16.49
N PHE A 530 3.36 10.68 16.09
CA PHE A 530 3.46 11.45 14.87
C PHE A 530 4.72 12.33 14.90
N LEU A 531 4.94 13.09 15.99
CA LEU A 531 6.14 13.92 16.16
C LEU A 531 7.44 13.10 16.15
N LEU A 532 7.48 11.98 16.89
CA LEU A 532 8.61 11.06 16.90
C LEU A 532 8.94 10.52 15.50
N ASN A 533 7.91 10.27 14.68
CA ASN A 533 8.10 9.89 13.30
C ASN A 533 8.63 11.04 12.41
N GLN A 534 8.19 12.28 12.66
CA GLN A 534 8.67 13.44 11.88
C GLN A 534 10.12 13.81 12.18
N ILE A 535 10.59 13.60 13.41
CA ILE A 535 11.99 13.84 13.79
C ILE A 535 12.93 12.70 13.36
N GLY A 536 12.44 11.70 12.64
CA GLY A 536 13.25 10.59 12.14
C GLY A 536 13.64 9.56 13.20
N LEU A 537 12.99 9.52 14.38
CA LEU A 537 13.35 8.56 15.44
C LEU A 537 13.23 7.11 14.95
N PHE A 538 12.18 6.79 14.17
CA PHE A 538 11.99 5.44 13.64
C PHE A 538 13.00 5.08 12.53
N GLU A 539 13.50 6.06 11.78
CA GLU A 539 14.57 5.91 10.77
C GLU A 539 15.93 5.70 11.46
N TRP A 540 16.18 6.41 12.57
CA TRP A 540 17.33 6.17 13.43
C TRP A 540 17.30 4.76 14.05
N LEU A 541 16.13 4.32 14.53
CA LEU A 541 15.91 2.97 15.06
C LEU A 541 16.19 1.89 14.00
N GLU A 542 15.73 2.09 12.76
CA GLU A 542 15.96 1.17 11.64
C GLU A 542 17.46 0.99 11.34
N THR A 543 18.19 2.09 11.18
CA THR A 543 19.63 2.07 10.88
C THR A 543 20.47 1.48 12.00
N HIS A 544 20.07 1.69 13.26
CA HIS A 544 20.75 1.09 14.41
C HIS A 544 20.41 -0.39 14.55
N LEU A 545 19.14 -0.79 14.44
CA LEU A 545 18.74 -2.20 14.54
C LEU A 545 19.42 -3.07 13.48
N ALA A 546 19.59 -2.56 12.26
CA ALA A 546 20.31 -3.26 11.18
C ALA A 546 21.76 -3.64 11.55
N ARG A 547 22.41 -2.89 12.46
CA ARG A 547 23.78 -3.18 12.93
C ARG A 547 23.84 -4.25 14.02
N TRP A 548 22.73 -4.50 14.72
CA TRP A 548 22.65 -5.42 15.86
C TRP A 548 22.00 -6.77 15.51
N VAL A 549 21.41 -6.92 14.31
CA VAL A 549 20.88 -8.21 13.86
C VAL A 549 22.04 -9.07 13.35
N PRO A 550 22.33 -10.21 14.00
CA PRO A 550 23.42 -11.06 13.56
C PRO A 550 23.09 -11.72 12.22
N THR A 551 23.92 -11.46 11.21
CA THR A 551 23.72 -11.92 9.81
C THR A 551 23.74 -13.43 9.63
N HIS A 552 24.18 -14.18 10.65
CA HIS A 552 24.17 -15.64 10.67
C HIS A 552 22.80 -16.26 11.03
N VAL A 553 21.88 -15.49 11.61
CA VAL A 553 20.53 -15.97 12.00
C VAL A 553 19.45 -15.47 11.03
N VAL A 554 19.62 -14.26 10.50
CA VAL A 554 18.66 -13.59 9.63
C VAL A 554 19.41 -12.94 8.46
N PRO A 555 19.09 -13.27 7.20
CA PRO A 555 19.69 -12.60 6.04
C PRO A 555 19.51 -11.08 6.12
N VAL A 556 20.46 -10.30 5.61
CA VAL A 556 20.40 -8.82 5.66
C VAL A 556 19.11 -8.30 5.00
N GLU A 557 18.63 -9.04 4.00
CA GLU A 557 17.40 -8.78 3.26
C GLU A 557 16.15 -8.92 4.14
N ALA A 558 16.17 -9.78 5.14
CA ALA A 558 15.10 -9.94 6.12
C ALA A 558 15.03 -8.79 7.15
N VAL A 559 16.08 -7.97 7.28
CA VAL A 559 16.04 -6.74 8.08
C VAL A 559 15.03 -5.74 7.51
N THR A 560 14.87 -5.70 6.19
CA THR A 560 13.87 -4.83 5.54
C THR A 560 12.44 -5.20 5.94
N VAL A 561 12.14 -6.50 6.04
CA VAL A 561 10.83 -7.01 6.52
C VAL A 561 10.56 -6.52 7.94
N VAL A 562 11.55 -6.63 8.83
CA VAL A 562 11.47 -6.18 10.22
C VAL A 562 11.26 -4.67 10.30
N ALA A 563 12.03 -3.90 9.52
CA ALA A 563 11.93 -2.45 9.45
C ALA A 563 10.55 -1.98 8.99
N PHE A 564 10.01 -2.58 7.93
CA PHE A 564 8.67 -2.25 7.45
C PHE A 564 7.58 -2.54 8.49
N GLN A 565 7.70 -3.61 9.28
CA GLN A 565 6.75 -3.89 10.37
C GLN A 565 6.81 -2.85 11.49
N ILE A 566 7.99 -2.29 11.77
CA ILE A 566 8.18 -1.25 12.77
C ILE A 566 7.58 0.09 12.29
N MET A 567 7.84 0.47 11.04
CA MET A 567 7.46 1.77 10.50
C MET A 567 5.97 1.84 10.14
N ALA A 568 5.49 0.92 9.32
CA ALA A 568 4.30 1.12 8.51
C ALA A 568 3.11 0.21 8.84
N GLU A 569 3.25 -0.72 9.81
CA GLU A 569 2.31 -1.77 10.22
C GLU A 569 2.60 -3.17 9.62
N PHE A 570 2.05 -4.20 10.27
CA PHE A 570 2.31 -5.62 9.97
C PHE A 570 2.13 -5.98 8.48
N SER A 571 1.12 -5.41 7.82
CA SER A 571 0.84 -5.65 6.40
C SER A 571 1.96 -5.21 5.47
N ALA A 572 2.67 -4.13 5.79
CA ALA A 572 3.77 -3.64 4.97
C ALA A 572 4.97 -4.60 5.02
N GLY A 573 5.29 -5.10 6.22
CA GLY A 573 6.31 -6.13 6.38
C GLY A 573 5.94 -7.45 5.71
N ALA A 574 4.68 -7.89 5.80
CA ALA A 574 4.20 -9.06 5.08
C ALA A 574 4.32 -8.90 3.55
N ALA A 575 4.02 -7.72 3.01
CA ALA A 575 4.17 -7.45 1.58
C ALA A 575 5.65 -7.44 1.15
N ALA A 576 6.55 -6.88 1.97
CA ALA A 576 7.99 -6.91 1.72
C ALA A 576 8.55 -8.35 1.76
N ALA A 577 8.14 -9.12 2.77
CA ALA A 577 8.48 -10.54 2.90
C ALA A 577 8.01 -11.34 1.67
N GLY A 578 6.78 -11.10 1.22
CA GLY A 578 6.24 -11.70 0.01
C GLY A 578 7.04 -11.38 -1.24
N ALA A 579 7.36 -10.09 -1.45
CA ALA A 579 8.15 -9.66 -2.60
C ALA A 579 9.56 -10.28 -2.62
N LEU A 580 10.20 -10.43 -1.47
CA LEU A 580 11.52 -11.04 -1.34
C LEU A 580 11.48 -12.57 -1.51
N LEU A 581 10.42 -13.21 -1.05
CA LEU A 581 10.16 -14.63 -1.28
C LEU A 581 9.92 -14.90 -2.77
N ASP A 582 9.09 -14.09 -3.43
CA ASP A 582 8.80 -14.19 -4.87
C ASP A 582 10.03 -13.92 -5.74
N ALA A 583 10.94 -13.04 -5.29
CA ALA A 583 12.21 -12.75 -5.95
C ALA A 583 13.27 -13.85 -5.72
N GLY A 584 12.97 -14.89 -4.92
CA GLY A 584 13.92 -15.94 -4.55
C GLY A 584 15.06 -15.45 -3.64
N THR A 585 14.93 -14.23 -3.09
CA THR A 585 15.94 -13.61 -2.22
C THR A 585 15.84 -14.14 -0.79
N LEU A 586 14.64 -14.48 -0.33
CA LEU A 586 14.42 -15.17 0.94
C LEU A 586 13.83 -16.56 0.70
N SER A 587 14.34 -17.57 1.42
CA SER A 587 13.69 -18.88 1.48
C SER A 587 12.41 -18.82 2.31
N VAL A 588 11.56 -19.85 2.23
CA VAL A 588 10.36 -19.99 3.06
C VAL A 588 10.72 -19.90 4.55
N LYS A 589 11.75 -20.65 4.99
CA LYS A 589 12.25 -20.62 6.37
C LYS A 589 12.73 -19.23 6.78
N ALA A 590 13.56 -18.58 5.95
CA ALA A 590 14.05 -17.24 6.23
C ALA A 590 12.92 -16.19 6.31
N THR A 591 11.91 -16.35 5.46
CA THR A 591 10.73 -15.47 5.44
C THR A 591 9.91 -15.60 6.71
N VAL A 592 9.66 -16.81 7.19
CA VAL A 592 8.96 -17.06 8.47
C VAL A 592 9.72 -16.42 9.63
N LEU A 593 11.05 -16.63 9.69
CA LEU A 593 11.90 -16.05 10.74
C LEU A 593 11.91 -14.53 10.70
N ALA A 594 11.96 -13.92 9.52
CA ALA A 594 11.86 -12.47 9.34
C ALA A 594 10.54 -11.91 9.87
N LEU A 595 9.42 -12.58 9.56
CA LEU A 595 8.10 -12.18 10.04
C LEU A 595 7.96 -12.33 11.56
N LEU A 596 8.54 -13.38 12.15
CA LEU A 596 8.54 -13.63 13.60
C LEU A 596 9.41 -12.60 14.33
N ALA A 597 10.62 -12.34 13.84
CA ALA A 597 11.51 -11.30 14.36
C ALA A 597 10.83 -9.93 14.29
N GLY A 598 10.20 -9.60 13.17
CA GLY A 598 9.42 -8.38 12.99
C GLY A 598 8.30 -8.24 14.01
N ASN A 599 7.57 -9.33 14.29
CA ASN A 599 6.50 -9.34 15.30
C ASN A 599 7.06 -9.07 16.71
N ILE A 600 8.15 -9.73 17.10
CA ILE A 600 8.78 -9.58 18.41
C ILE A 600 9.31 -8.15 18.58
N ILE A 601 10.12 -7.66 17.64
CA ILE A 601 10.79 -6.36 17.75
C ILE A 601 9.79 -5.20 17.65
N SER A 602 8.76 -5.31 16.81
CA SER A 602 7.73 -4.27 16.69
C SER A 602 6.71 -4.27 17.84
N THR A 603 6.71 -5.28 18.71
CA THR A 603 5.71 -5.42 19.79
C THR A 603 5.66 -4.20 20.73
N PRO A 604 6.77 -3.68 21.29
CA PRO A 604 6.73 -2.52 22.17
C PRO A 604 6.15 -1.27 21.47
N ILE A 605 6.57 -1.03 20.23
CA ILE A 605 6.14 0.13 19.43
C ILE A 605 4.64 0.03 19.13
N ARG A 606 4.17 -1.16 18.74
CA ARG A 606 2.76 -1.43 18.46
C ARG A 606 1.89 -1.32 19.72
N ALA A 607 2.40 -1.79 20.86
CA ALA A 607 1.72 -1.70 22.14
C ALA A 607 1.56 -0.24 22.58
N LEU A 608 2.61 0.57 22.47
CA LEU A 608 2.53 2.00 22.75
C LEU A 608 1.58 2.74 21.79
N ARG A 609 1.65 2.43 20.49
CA ARG A 609 0.85 3.09 19.45
C ARG A 609 -0.65 2.76 19.55
N HIS A 610 -1.01 1.50 19.79
CA HIS A 610 -2.40 1.04 19.65
C HIS A 610 -3.03 0.52 20.94
N GLN A 611 -2.26 -0.07 21.86
CA GLN A 611 -2.81 -0.72 23.05
C GLN A 611 -2.83 0.21 24.26
N LEU A 612 -1.77 0.99 24.45
CA LEU A 612 -1.62 1.91 25.57
C LEU A 612 -2.83 2.88 25.72
N PRO A 613 -3.34 3.53 24.65
CA PRO A 613 -4.45 4.47 24.81
C PRO A 613 -5.73 3.83 25.37
N TYR A 614 -6.04 2.58 24.97
CA TYR A 614 -7.24 1.91 25.47
C TYR A 614 -7.03 1.34 26.88
N TYR A 615 -5.84 0.79 27.20
CA TYR A 615 -5.53 0.33 28.55
C TYR A 615 -5.65 1.47 29.57
N MET A 616 -5.18 2.68 29.21
CA MET A 616 -5.33 3.89 30.03
C MET A 616 -6.78 4.39 30.15
N GLY A 617 -7.64 4.02 29.20
CA GLY A 617 -9.07 4.29 29.26
C GLY A 617 -9.84 3.37 30.21
N ILE A 618 -9.40 2.11 30.33
CA ILE A 618 -10.07 1.07 31.13
C ILE A 618 -9.51 1.02 32.56
N TYR A 619 -8.20 0.88 32.69
CA TYR A 619 -7.48 0.69 33.95
C TYR A 619 -7.00 2.01 34.55
N THR A 620 -6.60 1.99 35.82
CA THR A 620 -5.80 3.10 36.38
C THR A 620 -4.43 3.12 35.70
N PRO A 621 -3.76 4.28 35.54
CA PRO A 621 -2.55 4.35 34.71
C PRO A 621 -1.43 3.38 35.11
N ARG A 622 -1.14 3.27 36.41
CA ARG A 622 -0.11 2.33 36.90
C ARG A 622 -0.46 0.88 36.60
N LEU A 623 -1.70 0.48 36.90
CA LEU A 623 -2.17 -0.90 36.68
C LEU A 623 -2.25 -1.22 35.19
N GLY A 624 -2.77 -0.31 34.37
CA GLY A 624 -2.87 -0.46 32.93
C GLY A 624 -1.50 -0.63 32.27
N LEU A 625 -0.50 0.14 32.69
CA LEU A 625 0.87 0.01 32.19
C LEU A 625 1.48 -1.33 32.62
N ALA A 626 1.32 -1.72 33.89
CA ALA A 626 1.83 -3.00 34.40
C ALA A 626 1.23 -4.20 33.66
N LEU A 627 -0.09 -4.22 33.48
CA LEU A 627 -0.79 -5.28 32.74
C LEU A 627 -0.38 -5.33 31.26
N LEU A 628 -0.21 -4.17 30.63
CA LEU A 628 0.27 -4.08 29.25
C LEU A 628 1.67 -4.66 29.10
N CYS A 629 2.62 -4.21 29.93
CA CYS A 629 4.01 -4.68 29.91
C CYS A 629 4.08 -6.19 30.16
N LEU A 630 3.40 -6.68 31.21
CA LEU A 630 3.33 -8.11 31.50
C LEU A 630 2.78 -8.90 30.30
N GLY A 631 1.67 -8.45 29.72
CA GLY A 631 1.07 -9.09 28.56
C GLY A 631 1.99 -9.14 27.35
N GLN A 632 2.68 -8.04 27.03
CA GLN A 632 3.59 -7.99 25.89
C GLN A 632 4.86 -8.81 26.12
N THR A 633 5.43 -8.80 27.33
CA THR A 633 6.62 -9.59 27.66
C THR A 633 6.36 -11.08 27.53
N VAL A 634 5.27 -11.58 28.15
CA VAL A 634 4.93 -13.01 28.07
C VAL A 634 4.60 -13.40 26.63
N ARG A 635 3.94 -12.53 25.87
CA ARG A 635 3.69 -12.76 24.44
C ARG A 635 4.98 -12.85 23.64
N ALA A 636 5.85 -11.85 23.73
CA ALA A 636 7.11 -11.79 23.00
C ALA A 636 8.01 -12.98 23.33
N ALA A 637 8.12 -13.34 24.62
CA ALA A 637 8.88 -14.51 25.08
C ALA A 637 8.33 -15.83 24.48
N SER A 638 7.01 -16.01 24.48
CA SER A 638 6.40 -17.22 23.88
C SER A 638 6.64 -17.31 22.37
N VAL A 639 6.56 -16.20 21.64
CA VAL A 639 6.83 -16.18 20.19
C VAL A 639 8.32 -16.39 19.91
N ALA A 640 9.21 -15.80 20.72
CA ALA A 640 10.65 -15.98 20.60
C ALA A 640 11.06 -17.44 20.82
N LEU A 641 10.52 -18.11 21.85
CA LEU A 641 10.73 -19.53 22.10
C LEU A 641 10.35 -20.37 20.86
N PHE A 642 9.15 -20.14 20.32
CA PHE A 642 8.67 -20.87 19.15
C PHE A 642 9.42 -20.51 17.86
N ALA A 643 9.95 -19.30 17.73
CA ALA A 643 10.83 -18.91 16.63
C ALA A 643 12.17 -19.68 16.70
N VAL A 644 12.74 -19.86 17.90
CA VAL A 644 13.95 -20.67 18.11
C VAL A 644 13.66 -22.14 17.79
N LEU A 645 12.54 -22.70 18.27
CA LEU A 645 12.15 -24.07 17.94
C LEU A 645 11.97 -24.25 16.42
N PHE A 646 11.32 -23.28 15.75
CA PHE A 646 11.18 -23.31 14.30
C PHE A 646 12.54 -23.25 13.58
N TYR A 647 13.46 -22.40 14.05
CA TYR A 647 14.82 -22.33 13.49
C TYR A 647 15.57 -23.66 13.61
N LEU A 648 15.48 -24.34 14.75
CA LEU A 648 16.21 -25.57 15.05
C LEU A 648 15.62 -26.80 14.34
N PHE A 649 14.29 -26.92 14.29
CA PHE A 649 13.62 -28.16 13.88
C PHE A 649 13.00 -28.12 12.48
N PHE A 650 12.82 -26.94 11.88
CA PHE A 650 12.28 -26.85 10.52
C PHE A 650 13.41 -26.90 9.48
N PRO A 651 13.41 -27.87 8.54
CA PRO A 651 14.44 -27.95 7.50
C PRO A 651 14.41 -26.72 6.58
N GLY A 652 15.60 -26.35 6.06
CA GLY A 652 15.84 -25.13 5.29
C GLY A 652 15.44 -25.22 3.83
#